data_AF-A0A8S9X680-F1
#
_entry.id   AF-A0A8S9X680-F1
#
_cell.length_a   1.000
_cell.length_b   1.000
_cell.length_c   1.000
_cell.angle_alpha   90.00
_cell.angle_beta   90.00
_cell.angle_gamma   90.00
#
_symmetry.space_group_name_H-M   'P 1'
#
loop_
_entity.id
_entity.type
_entity.pdbx_description
1 polymer ?
#
loop_
_entity_poly.entity_id
_entity_poly.type
_entity_poly.pdbx_seq_one_letter_code
_entity_poly.pdbx_strand_id
1 'polypeptide(L)'
;MKGWFPSTAPPEPDWSLKSLENFSNCRCEDYPLCLLNEEGERNLEILVKLMKRNHKKTRGILKQWVHIEGPLPPLQLICRLNEEGILFATTYFYLVPHRVDYFYEAFEAVYSDTAVSSSRRSAAAAEVSCLIAQVVNTLMTRDEKMQLFFKVVSNKIVEAAVKLISEDAMQGCYLTDLLNNNYIFQQCLPDFLLSNLKQLLSYPTSEIEPNIVLRTHTERWSSQKLNVGTAFSIAKMLSFLSPEVIISELKMAADLSPCRWKFILSVMSILVTENNESIPLIKGLLVSWLRTGLEEDNKHSLFLALVAARHCCAEKSEHFPNYITWFGSAQPSNPSHFVAFFKFLSELVPHEPPLYLKIHVNKVPAAPMGCQTVLTDYVSLAKTRLSDLNETTDYLSIFNKCHETEEENHASDVLQLINHFKTTNEIAKPIIEASVFRKQYYEKIFLKYLLKTSARDDPERAQVIHKLNSLGKIPPALFDLWLSKLDGVARDVVGWGSGGGEPAADESEGAKTPVRLLDLDGRAGDVGSDANVDYWDFHWTSWGLFIVATFVAIGVAVAVAIVAAIVVAIVVAIDLVPQRLVPEVSSLPGVSMSCGEDRVECGDGMLIWCGDDHIGCGDDHGDIGIRVSIGCGDDRIRCGDDHIWCGDNHPRCGDGMPSRCADDLIHHGVGVPIWCVDDPICK
;
A
#
# COMPACT_ATOMS: atom_id res chain seq x y z
N MET A 1 -59.32 -49.76 -46.38
CA MET A 1 -57.86 -49.83 -46.21
C MET A 1 -57.32 -48.43 -45.99
N LYS A 2 -57.21 -47.98 -44.74
CA LYS A 2 -56.38 -46.82 -44.37
C LYS A 2 -55.22 -47.42 -43.57
N GLY A 3 -54.15 -47.72 -44.28
CA GLY A 3 -52.99 -48.42 -43.76
C GLY A 3 -52.24 -47.55 -42.76
N TRP A 4 -51.92 -48.18 -41.64
CA TRP A 4 -50.88 -47.78 -40.71
C TRP A 4 -49.61 -47.33 -41.45
N PHE A 5 -49.22 -46.08 -41.25
CA PHE A 5 -47.81 -45.72 -41.21
C PHE A 5 -47.50 -45.41 -39.74
N PRO A 6 -46.62 -46.18 -39.07
CA PRO A 6 -46.06 -45.73 -37.82
C PRO A 6 -45.27 -44.46 -38.11
N SER A 7 -45.59 -43.37 -37.42
CA SER A 7 -44.74 -42.19 -37.35
C SER A 7 -43.41 -42.63 -36.74
N THR A 8 -42.41 -42.92 -37.57
CA THR A 8 -41.03 -43.17 -37.16
C THR A 8 -40.29 -41.85 -37.01
N ALA A 9 -40.87 -40.91 -36.25
CA ALA A 9 -40.04 -39.94 -35.56
C ALA A 9 -39.49 -40.68 -34.33
N PRO A 10 -38.17 -40.71 -34.08
CA PRO A 10 -37.66 -41.17 -32.78
C PRO A 10 -38.41 -40.40 -31.69
N PRO A 11 -38.79 -41.04 -30.56
CA PRO A 11 -39.44 -40.32 -29.47
C PRO A 11 -38.59 -39.10 -29.15
N GLU A 12 -39.18 -37.91 -29.24
CA GLU A 12 -38.47 -36.69 -28.89
C GLU A 12 -37.87 -36.88 -27.50
N PRO A 13 -36.61 -36.48 -27.27
CA PRO A 13 -35.99 -36.63 -25.97
C PRO A 13 -36.82 -35.86 -24.95
N ASP A 14 -37.60 -36.59 -24.15
CA ASP A 14 -38.45 -36.00 -23.13
C ASP A 14 -37.61 -35.79 -21.87
N TRP A 15 -37.57 -34.56 -21.38
CA TRP A 15 -36.86 -34.24 -20.14
C TRP A 15 -37.80 -34.34 -18.94
N SER A 16 -37.26 -34.71 -17.78
CA SER A 16 -38.01 -34.97 -16.55
C SER A 16 -37.29 -34.44 -15.32
N LEU A 17 -37.93 -34.59 -14.15
CA LEU A 17 -37.29 -34.30 -12.87
C LEU A 17 -35.98 -35.09 -12.69
N LYS A 18 -35.98 -36.37 -13.07
CA LYS A 18 -34.80 -37.24 -13.04
C LYS A 18 -33.66 -36.72 -13.91
N SER A 19 -33.97 -35.98 -14.99
CA SER A 19 -32.94 -35.31 -15.79
C SER A 19 -32.16 -34.30 -14.93
N LEU A 20 -32.83 -33.43 -14.17
CA LEU A 20 -32.17 -32.45 -13.30
C LEU A 20 -31.40 -33.11 -12.14
N GLU A 21 -31.94 -34.20 -11.58
CA GLU A 21 -31.23 -35.00 -10.56
C GLU A 21 -29.93 -35.61 -11.14
N ASN A 22 -29.98 -36.14 -12.36
CA ASN A 22 -28.80 -36.68 -13.03
C ASN A 22 -27.73 -35.59 -13.27
N PHE A 23 -28.13 -34.40 -13.72
CA PHE A 23 -27.20 -33.27 -13.86
C PHE A 23 -26.56 -32.85 -12.53
N SER A 24 -27.30 -32.98 -11.44
CA SER A 24 -26.76 -32.69 -10.10
C SER A 24 -25.68 -33.68 -9.66
N ASN A 25 -25.51 -34.80 -10.38
CA ASN A 25 -24.44 -35.78 -10.19
C ASN A 25 -23.31 -35.68 -11.24
N CYS A 26 -23.49 -34.92 -12.32
CA CYS A 26 -22.48 -34.72 -13.37
C CYS A 26 -21.44 -33.70 -12.89
N ARG A 27 -20.43 -34.11 -12.11
CA ARG A 27 -19.46 -33.18 -11.51
C ARG A 27 -18.09 -33.28 -12.13
N CYS A 28 -17.46 -32.14 -12.35
CA CYS A 28 -16.03 -32.06 -12.64
C CYS A 28 -15.20 -32.54 -11.43
N GLU A 29 -14.04 -33.15 -11.67
CA GLU A 29 -13.14 -33.60 -10.59
C GLU A 29 -12.48 -32.42 -9.87
N ASP A 30 -12.04 -31.41 -10.63
CA ASP A 30 -11.29 -30.26 -10.10
C ASP A 30 -12.17 -29.29 -9.28
N TYR A 31 -13.37 -28.98 -9.77
CA TYR A 31 -14.31 -28.06 -9.12
C TYR A 31 -15.73 -28.65 -9.09
N PRO A 32 -15.98 -29.70 -8.27
CA PRO A 32 -17.23 -30.46 -8.29
C PRO A 32 -18.47 -29.68 -7.84
N LEU A 33 -18.27 -28.55 -7.14
CA LEU A 33 -19.33 -27.63 -6.73
C LEU A 33 -19.66 -26.61 -7.83
N CYS A 34 -18.70 -26.28 -8.71
CA CYS A 34 -18.87 -25.24 -9.71
C CYS A 34 -19.22 -25.81 -11.08
N LEU A 35 -18.46 -26.81 -11.54
CA LEU A 35 -18.43 -27.23 -12.94
C LEU A 35 -19.05 -28.61 -13.15
N LEU A 36 -19.72 -28.76 -14.28
CA LEU A 36 -20.14 -30.04 -14.83
C LEU A 36 -18.95 -30.79 -15.41
N ASN A 37 -19.05 -32.11 -15.50
CA ASN A 37 -18.13 -32.89 -16.33
C ASN A 37 -18.49 -32.76 -17.83
N GLU A 38 -17.64 -33.29 -18.70
CA GLU A 38 -17.80 -33.19 -20.16
C GLU A 38 -19.12 -33.78 -20.70
N GLU A 39 -19.69 -34.78 -20.00
CA GLU A 39 -21.01 -35.32 -20.35
C GLU A 39 -22.13 -34.34 -19.95
N GLY A 40 -22.05 -33.78 -18.75
CA GLY A 40 -22.97 -32.75 -18.28
C GLY A 40 -22.95 -31.52 -19.20
N GLU A 41 -21.77 -30.99 -19.54
CA GLU A 41 -21.64 -29.82 -20.42
C GLU A 41 -22.31 -30.04 -21.79
N ARG A 42 -22.04 -31.18 -22.45
CA ARG A 42 -22.65 -31.52 -23.74
C ARG A 42 -24.17 -31.62 -23.69
N ASN A 43 -24.71 -32.15 -22.59
CA ASN A 43 -26.15 -32.34 -22.43
C ASN A 43 -26.88 -31.08 -21.95
N LEU A 44 -26.16 -30.12 -21.34
CA LEU A 44 -26.76 -28.94 -20.72
C LEU A 44 -27.55 -28.10 -21.74
N GLU A 45 -26.99 -27.87 -22.92
CA GLU A 45 -27.67 -27.13 -23.99
C GLU A 45 -28.97 -27.81 -24.44
N ILE A 46 -28.96 -29.14 -24.52
CA ILE A 46 -30.12 -29.92 -24.94
C ILE A 46 -31.23 -29.75 -23.89
N LEU A 47 -30.88 -29.88 -22.61
CA LEU A 47 -31.82 -29.68 -21.51
C LEU A 47 -32.44 -28.28 -21.55
N VAL A 48 -31.62 -27.23 -21.65
CA VAL A 48 -32.09 -25.83 -21.72
C VAL A 48 -33.03 -25.62 -22.90
N LYS A 49 -32.68 -26.13 -24.09
CA LYS A 49 -33.54 -26.05 -25.29
C LYS A 49 -34.89 -26.72 -25.05
N LEU A 50 -34.93 -27.86 -24.38
CA LEU A 50 -36.17 -28.57 -24.04
C LEU A 50 -37.00 -27.84 -22.98
N MET A 51 -36.37 -27.23 -21.98
CA MET A 51 -37.05 -26.45 -20.94
C MET A 51 -37.73 -25.20 -21.51
N LYS A 52 -37.12 -24.55 -22.51
CA LYS A 52 -37.72 -23.38 -23.18
C LYS A 52 -38.96 -23.73 -24.01
N ARG A 53 -39.06 -24.95 -24.54
CA ARG A 53 -40.20 -25.36 -25.39
C ARG A 53 -41.52 -25.49 -24.61
N ASN A 54 -41.48 -25.79 -23.31
CA ASN A 54 -42.68 -26.03 -22.52
C ASN A 54 -42.60 -25.39 -21.12
N HIS A 55 -42.76 -24.06 -21.07
CA HIS A 55 -42.67 -23.28 -19.83
C HIS A 55 -43.58 -23.80 -18.70
N LYS A 56 -44.78 -24.33 -19.02
CA LYS A 56 -45.71 -24.87 -18.00
C LYS A 56 -45.15 -26.13 -17.36
N LYS A 57 -44.65 -27.08 -18.16
CA LYS A 57 -43.96 -28.27 -17.66
C LYS A 57 -42.72 -27.88 -16.86
N THR A 58 -41.93 -26.95 -17.40
CA THR A 58 -40.70 -26.44 -16.78
C THR A 58 -40.94 -25.88 -15.39
N ARG A 59 -41.92 -24.98 -15.24
CA ARG A 59 -42.27 -24.40 -13.94
C ARG A 59 -42.74 -25.46 -12.95
N GLY A 60 -43.52 -26.45 -13.40
CA GLY A 60 -43.98 -27.55 -12.57
C GLY A 60 -42.84 -28.41 -12.04
N ILE A 61 -41.90 -28.78 -12.90
CA ILE A 61 -40.73 -29.59 -12.53
C ILE A 61 -39.76 -28.80 -11.64
N LEU A 62 -39.45 -27.55 -11.96
CA LEU A 62 -38.56 -26.72 -11.14
C LEU A 62 -39.09 -26.52 -9.73
N LYS A 63 -40.41 -26.30 -9.58
CA LYS A 63 -41.02 -26.20 -8.26
C LYS A 63 -40.83 -27.47 -7.42
N GLN A 64 -40.81 -28.63 -8.05
CA GLN A 64 -40.50 -29.88 -7.36
C GLN A 64 -39.01 -29.96 -7.05
N TRP A 65 -38.15 -29.77 -8.05
CA TRP A 65 -36.70 -29.90 -7.96
C TRP A 65 -36.06 -29.03 -6.87
N VAL A 66 -36.49 -27.77 -6.75
CA VAL A 66 -35.97 -26.83 -5.74
C VAL A 66 -36.19 -27.35 -4.30
N HIS A 67 -37.23 -28.14 -4.06
CA HIS A 67 -37.56 -28.67 -2.74
C HIS A 67 -37.08 -30.12 -2.51
N ILE A 68 -36.41 -30.75 -3.47
CA ILE A 68 -35.90 -32.12 -3.30
C ILE A 68 -34.65 -32.08 -2.44
N GLU A 69 -34.66 -32.85 -1.35
CA GLU A 69 -33.45 -33.22 -0.61
C GLU A 69 -32.64 -34.18 -1.49
N GLY A 70 -31.63 -33.64 -2.17
CA GLY A 70 -30.83 -34.36 -3.15
C GLY A 70 -29.46 -33.71 -3.34
N PRO A 71 -28.63 -34.26 -4.23
CA PRO A 71 -27.28 -33.73 -4.49
C PRO A 71 -27.33 -32.26 -4.93
N LEU A 72 -26.40 -31.45 -4.42
CA LEU A 72 -26.32 -30.02 -4.72
C LEU A 72 -25.91 -29.81 -6.18
N PRO A 73 -26.72 -29.16 -7.03
CA PRO A 73 -26.34 -28.96 -8.42
C PRO A 73 -25.06 -28.12 -8.55
N PRO A 74 -24.16 -28.45 -9.50
CA PRO A 74 -23.05 -27.57 -9.83
C PRO A 74 -23.52 -26.15 -10.18
N LEU A 75 -22.78 -25.13 -9.76
CA LEU A 75 -23.14 -23.72 -10.00
C LEU A 75 -23.40 -23.42 -11.48
N GLN A 76 -22.64 -24.05 -12.39
CA GLN A 76 -22.80 -23.91 -13.84
C GLN A 76 -24.22 -24.24 -14.33
N LEU A 77 -24.92 -25.21 -13.72
CA LEU A 77 -26.32 -25.48 -14.05
C LEU A 77 -27.21 -24.31 -13.64
N ILE A 78 -27.02 -23.76 -12.43
CA ILE A 78 -27.81 -22.65 -11.92
C ILE A 78 -27.55 -21.38 -12.73
N CYS A 79 -26.28 -21.06 -12.99
CA CYS A 79 -25.89 -19.95 -13.85
C CYS A 79 -26.56 -20.07 -15.21
N ARG A 80 -26.49 -21.24 -15.86
CA ARG A 80 -27.10 -21.43 -17.17
C ARG A 80 -28.62 -21.27 -17.16
N LEU A 81 -29.31 -21.76 -16.14
CA LEU A 81 -30.75 -21.54 -15.99
C LEU A 81 -31.10 -20.06 -15.74
N ASN A 82 -30.23 -19.33 -15.04
CA ASN A 82 -30.36 -17.90 -14.78
C ASN A 82 -30.20 -17.08 -16.06
N GLU A 83 -29.12 -17.31 -16.80
CA GLU A 83 -28.84 -16.63 -18.08
C GLU A 83 -30.00 -16.79 -19.08
N GLU A 84 -30.64 -17.95 -19.06
CA GLU A 84 -31.70 -18.29 -19.98
C GLU A 84 -33.10 -17.86 -19.52
N GLY A 85 -33.18 -17.16 -18.38
CA GLY A 85 -34.43 -16.66 -17.81
C GLY A 85 -35.38 -17.78 -17.37
N ILE A 86 -34.87 -18.98 -17.14
CA ILE A 86 -35.65 -20.17 -16.77
C ILE A 86 -35.84 -20.24 -15.25
N LEU A 87 -34.76 -20.03 -14.50
CA LEU A 87 -34.75 -19.94 -13.04
C LEU A 87 -33.67 -18.94 -12.61
N PHE A 88 -34.07 -17.83 -12.01
CA PHE A 88 -33.12 -16.88 -11.45
C PHE A 88 -32.36 -17.50 -10.28
N ALA A 89 -31.04 -17.33 -10.26
CA ALA A 89 -30.20 -17.87 -9.19
C ALA A 89 -30.62 -17.34 -7.81
N THR A 90 -30.98 -16.06 -7.73
CA THR A 90 -31.46 -15.43 -6.50
C THR A 90 -32.80 -16.01 -6.05
N THR A 91 -33.69 -16.36 -6.97
CA THR A 91 -34.92 -17.11 -6.62
C THR A 91 -34.59 -18.48 -6.03
N TYR A 92 -33.63 -19.20 -6.61
CA TYR A 92 -33.21 -20.51 -6.13
C TYR A 92 -32.68 -20.45 -4.69
N PHE A 93 -31.73 -19.56 -4.40
CA PHE A 93 -31.17 -19.41 -3.05
C PHE A 93 -32.16 -18.86 -2.04
N TYR A 94 -33.08 -17.99 -2.46
CA TYR A 94 -34.12 -17.46 -1.59
C TYR A 94 -35.15 -18.53 -1.18
N LEU A 95 -35.49 -19.46 -2.09
CA LEU A 95 -36.41 -20.57 -1.80
C LEU A 95 -35.74 -21.69 -1.00
N VAL A 96 -34.41 -21.79 -1.02
CA VAL A 96 -33.66 -22.82 -0.32
C VAL A 96 -32.46 -22.24 0.44
N PRO A 97 -32.70 -21.46 1.52
CA PRO A 97 -31.66 -20.69 2.20
C PRO A 97 -30.48 -21.50 2.73
N HIS A 98 -30.71 -22.74 3.17
CA HIS A 98 -29.64 -23.62 3.69
C HIS A 98 -28.62 -23.99 2.62
N ARG A 99 -28.94 -23.78 1.33
CA ARG A 99 -28.02 -24.01 0.23
C ARG A 99 -27.17 -22.78 -0.09
N VAL A 100 -27.23 -21.69 0.67
CA VAL A 100 -26.25 -20.61 0.46
C VAL A 100 -24.85 -21.06 0.90
N ASP A 101 -24.74 -21.96 1.89
CA ASP A 101 -23.44 -22.40 2.40
C ASP A 101 -22.57 -23.11 1.33
N TYR A 102 -23.19 -23.90 0.44
CA TYR A 102 -22.42 -24.53 -0.65
C TYR A 102 -21.92 -23.52 -1.69
N PHE A 103 -22.56 -22.35 -1.83
CA PHE A 103 -22.05 -21.27 -2.68
C PHE A 103 -20.79 -20.65 -2.06
N TYR A 104 -20.71 -20.55 -0.73
CA TYR A 104 -19.49 -20.10 -0.05
C TYR A 104 -18.37 -21.14 -0.15
N GLU A 105 -18.67 -22.42 0.01
CA GLU A 105 -17.68 -23.49 -0.18
C GLU A 105 -17.11 -23.48 -1.61
N ALA A 106 -17.96 -23.25 -2.61
CA ALA A 106 -17.53 -23.08 -3.99
C ALA A 106 -16.65 -21.83 -4.18
N PHE A 107 -17.00 -20.71 -3.56
CA PHE A 107 -16.19 -19.49 -3.56
C PHE A 107 -14.80 -19.75 -2.95
N GLU A 108 -14.75 -20.31 -1.74
CA GLU A 108 -13.49 -20.59 -1.06
C GLU A 108 -12.63 -21.57 -1.86
N ALA A 109 -13.21 -22.63 -2.43
CA ALA A 109 -12.48 -23.59 -3.26
C ALA A 109 -11.83 -22.92 -4.48
N VAL A 110 -12.56 -22.05 -5.18
CA VAL A 110 -12.05 -21.37 -6.39
C VAL A 110 -10.94 -20.36 -6.07
N TYR A 111 -11.03 -19.67 -4.94
CA TYR A 111 -10.13 -18.57 -4.57
C TYR A 111 -9.09 -18.92 -3.51
N SER A 112 -8.97 -20.18 -3.09
CA SER A 112 -7.91 -20.65 -2.18
C SER A 112 -7.06 -21.79 -2.74
N ASP A 113 -7.56 -22.56 -3.73
CA ASP A 113 -6.85 -23.72 -4.25
C ASP A 113 -5.73 -23.34 -5.23
N THR A 114 -4.52 -23.87 -4.98
CA THR A 114 -3.31 -23.66 -5.78
C THR A 114 -2.98 -24.84 -6.71
N ALA A 115 -3.64 -25.99 -6.54
CA ALA A 115 -3.27 -27.25 -7.18
C ALA A 115 -3.89 -27.43 -8.58
N VAL A 116 -4.88 -26.62 -8.94
CA VAL A 116 -5.71 -26.82 -10.15
C VAL A 116 -5.24 -25.94 -11.32
N SER A 117 -5.39 -26.45 -12.55
CA SER A 117 -5.05 -25.72 -13.77
C SER A 117 -5.73 -24.34 -13.85
N SER A 118 -5.00 -23.33 -14.34
CA SER A 118 -5.47 -21.96 -14.46
C SER A 118 -6.73 -21.82 -15.33
N SER A 119 -6.86 -22.63 -16.37
CA SER A 119 -8.03 -22.66 -17.26
C SER A 119 -9.29 -23.14 -16.54
N ARG A 120 -9.21 -24.26 -15.79
CA ARG A 120 -10.36 -24.79 -15.04
C ARG A 120 -10.76 -23.85 -13.90
N ARG A 121 -9.80 -23.25 -13.21
CA ARG A 121 -10.07 -22.22 -12.19
C ARG A 121 -10.80 -21.03 -12.80
N SER A 122 -10.36 -20.54 -13.96
CA SER A 122 -11.00 -19.43 -14.66
C SER A 122 -12.46 -19.74 -15.04
N ALA A 123 -12.75 -20.96 -15.49
CA ALA A 123 -14.13 -21.38 -15.77
C ALA A 123 -14.97 -21.41 -14.49
N ALA A 124 -14.45 -21.99 -13.41
CA ALA A 124 -15.15 -22.02 -12.12
C ALA A 124 -15.37 -20.61 -11.53
N ALA A 125 -14.38 -19.73 -11.65
CA ALA A 125 -14.45 -18.33 -11.24
C ALA A 125 -15.52 -17.55 -12.02
N ALA A 126 -15.71 -17.84 -13.31
CA ALA A 126 -16.78 -17.22 -14.09
C ALA A 126 -18.17 -17.58 -13.53
N GLU A 127 -18.38 -18.84 -13.12
CA GLU A 127 -19.64 -19.27 -12.51
C GLU A 127 -19.87 -18.63 -11.14
N VAL A 128 -18.84 -18.60 -10.28
CA VAL A 128 -18.92 -17.93 -8.98
C VAL A 128 -19.18 -16.44 -9.15
N SER A 129 -18.44 -15.77 -10.04
CA SER A 129 -18.62 -14.36 -10.40
C SER A 129 -20.03 -14.05 -10.90
N CYS A 130 -20.59 -14.91 -11.75
CA CYS A 130 -21.97 -14.78 -12.23
C CYS A 130 -22.96 -14.72 -11.06
N LEU A 131 -22.82 -15.60 -10.08
CA LEU A 131 -23.69 -15.63 -8.91
C LEU A 131 -23.47 -14.45 -7.97
N ILE A 132 -22.22 -14.04 -7.73
CA ILE A 132 -21.92 -12.80 -6.98
C ILE A 132 -22.62 -11.62 -7.65
N ALA A 133 -22.53 -11.50 -8.98
CA ALA A 133 -23.20 -10.43 -9.72
C ALA A 133 -24.72 -10.44 -9.50
N GLN A 134 -25.36 -11.62 -9.52
CA GLN A 134 -26.80 -11.73 -9.24
C GLN A 134 -27.15 -11.32 -7.80
N VAL A 135 -26.34 -11.73 -6.82
CA VAL A 135 -26.52 -11.34 -5.40
C VAL A 135 -26.42 -9.83 -5.26
N VAL A 136 -25.36 -9.22 -5.79
CA VAL A 136 -25.11 -7.77 -5.71
C VAL A 136 -26.21 -6.97 -6.41
N ASN A 137 -26.63 -7.38 -7.62
CA ASN A 137 -27.73 -6.74 -8.32
C ASN A 137 -29.05 -6.78 -7.52
N THR A 138 -29.27 -7.86 -6.77
CA THR A 138 -30.48 -8.03 -5.96
C THR A 138 -30.50 -7.09 -4.76
N LEU A 139 -29.37 -6.49 -4.36
CA LEU A 139 -29.36 -5.46 -3.32
C LEU A 139 -30.14 -4.21 -3.71
N MET A 140 -30.44 -4.01 -5.00
CA MET A 140 -31.26 -2.90 -5.51
C MET A 140 -32.73 -3.28 -5.73
N THR A 141 -33.15 -4.48 -5.33
CA THR A 141 -34.56 -4.89 -5.46
C THR A 141 -35.46 -4.07 -4.55
N ARG A 142 -36.73 -3.90 -4.97
CA ARG A 142 -37.77 -3.26 -4.14
C ARG A 142 -38.37 -4.20 -3.09
N ASP A 143 -38.11 -5.51 -3.20
CA ASP A 143 -38.56 -6.49 -2.22
C ASP A 143 -37.62 -6.48 -1.00
N GLU A 144 -38.06 -5.84 0.09
CA GLU A 144 -37.27 -5.68 1.32
C GLU A 144 -36.82 -7.02 1.92
N LYS A 145 -37.63 -8.09 1.83
CA LYS A 145 -37.26 -9.40 2.39
C LYS A 145 -36.15 -10.04 1.59
N MET A 146 -36.28 -10.00 0.26
CA MET A 146 -35.26 -10.50 -0.64
C MET A 146 -33.97 -9.67 -0.52
N GLN A 147 -34.08 -8.34 -0.44
CA GLN A 147 -32.96 -7.44 -0.24
C GLN A 147 -32.21 -7.73 1.07
N LEU A 148 -32.94 -7.86 2.20
CA LEU A 148 -32.34 -8.16 3.50
C LEU A 148 -31.63 -9.51 3.51
N PHE A 149 -32.26 -10.52 2.91
CA PHE A 149 -31.66 -11.84 2.75
C PHE A 149 -30.34 -11.76 1.96
N PHE A 150 -30.36 -11.14 0.77
CA PHE A 150 -29.16 -11.05 -0.05
C PHE A 150 -28.11 -10.09 0.46
N LYS A 151 -28.46 -9.14 1.33
CA LYS A 151 -27.49 -8.34 2.09
C LYS A 151 -26.70 -9.22 3.05
N VAL A 152 -27.35 -10.13 3.78
CA VAL A 152 -26.65 -11.12 4.62
C VAL A 152 -25.77 -12.02 3.76
N VAL A 153 -26.30 -12.47 2.60
CA VAL A 153 -25.53 -13.31 1.69
C VAL A 153 -24.26 -12.60 1.21
N SER A 154 -24.41 -11.37 0.74
CA SER A 154 -23.33 -10.49 0.25
C SER A 154 -22.27 -10.26 1.33
N ASN A 155 -22.68 -9.94 2.56
CA ASN A 155 -21.75 -9.70 3.66
C ASN A 155 -20.88 -10.92 3.97
N LYS A 156 -21.45 -12.14 3.92
CA LYS A 156 -20.67 -13.37 4.09
C LYS A 156 -19.67 -13.62 2.96
N ILE A 157 -19.98 -13.25 1.70
CA ILE A 157 -19.01 -13.33 0.58
C ILE A 157 -17.85 -12.38 0.85
N VAL A 158 -18.16 -11.15 1.26
CA VAL A 158 -17.16 -10.14 1.60
C VAL A 158 -16.29 -10.60 2.76
N GLU A 159 -16.89 -11.18 3.81
CA GLU A 159 -16.17 -11.75 4.95
C GLU A 159 -15.24 -12.89 4.55
N ALA A 160 -15.70 -13.82 3.71
CA ALA A 160 -14.87 -14.91 3.17
C ALA A 160 -13.70 -14.38 2.33
N ALA A 161 -13.94 -13.38 1.47
CA ALA A 161 -12.89 -12.76 0.69
C ALA A 161 -11.84 -12.07 1.56
N VAL A 162 -12.28 -11.27 2.54
CA VAL A 162 -11.38 -10.57 3.46
C VAL A 162 -10.60 -11.56 4.33
N LYS A 163 -11.21 -12.68 4.74
CA LYS A 163 -10.50 -13.77 5.43
C LYS A 163 -9.34 -14.29 4.58
N LEU A 164 -9.58 -14.64 3.31
CA LEU A 164 -8.53 -15.12 2.41
C LEU A 164 -7.43 -14.09 2.18
N ILE A 165 -7.78 -12.80 2.08
CA ILE A 165 -6.81 -11.69 1.99
C ILE A 165 -6.01 -11.58 3.30
N SER A 166 -6.66 -11.74 4.46
CA SER A 166 -6.01 -11.63 5.77
C SER A 166 -4.99 -12.73 6.03
N GLU A 167 -5.25 -13.93 5.51
CA GLU A 167 -4.43 -15.13 5.62
C GLU A 167 -3.38 -15.24 4.49
N ASP A 168 -3.34 -14.26 3.57
CA ASP A 168 -2.50 -14.26 2.37
C ASP A 168 -2.71 -15.53 1.50
N ALA A 169 -3.92 -16.08 1.55
CA ALA A 169 -4.33 -17.32 0.88
C ALA A 169 -5.07 -17.08 -0.45
N MET A 170 -5.44 -15.83 -0.74
CA MET A 170 -6.22 -15.44 -1.92
C MET A 170 -5.51 -15.80 -3.23
N GLN A 171 -6.12 -16.68 -4.04
CA GLN A 171 -5.67 -17.07 -5.36
C GLN A 171 -6.47 -16.33 -6.46
N GLY A 172 -5.80 -15.44 -7.19
CA GLY A 172 -6.48 -14.54 -8.12
C GLY A 172 -7.23 -13.42 -7.40
N CYS A 173 -8.21 -12.80 -8.06
CA CYS A 173 -8.96 -11.69 -7.49
C CYS A 173 -10.42 -11.76 -7.94
N TYR A 174 -11.30 -12.11 -7.01
CA TYR A 174 -12.72 -12.24 -7.28
C TYR A 174 -13.36 -10.91 -7.71
N LEU A 175 -12.81 -9.78 -7.28
CA LEU A 175 -13.25 -8.46 -7.73
C LEU A 175 -12.94 -8.25 -9.22
N THR A 176 -11.77 -8.67 -9.69
CA THR A 176 -11.45 -8.63 -11.13
C THR A 176 -12.42 -9.50 -11.92
N ASP A 177 -12.71 -10.71 -11.45
CA ASP A 177 -13.66 -11.60 -12.11
C ASP A 177 -15.10 -11.06 -12.09
N LEU A 178 -15.50 -10.38 -11.02
CA LEU A 178 -16.80 -9.71 -10.90
C LEU A 178 -16.90 -8.50 -11.83
N LEU A 179 -15.86 -7.67 -11.90
CA LEU A 179 -15.85 -6.45 -12.69
C LEU A 179 -15.78 -6.72 -14.19
N ASN A 180 -15.18 -7.85 -14.59
CA ASN A 180 -15.19 -8.33 -15.96
C ASN A 180 -16.52 -9.02 -16.34
N ASN A 181 -17.44 -9.19 -15.39
CA ASN A 181 -18.71 -9.87 -15.62
C ASN A 181 -19.71 -8.94 -16.31
N ASN A 182 -20.31 -9.38 -17.41
CA ASN A 182 -21.28 -8.57 -18.17
C ASN A 182 -22.63 -8.39 -17.46
N TYR A 183 -22.92 -9.15 -16.41
CA TYR A 183 -24.21 -9.13 -15.71
C TYR A 183 -24.27 -8.13 -14.55
N ILE A 184 -23.14 -7.57 -14.08
CA ILE A 184 -23.12 -6.66 -12.92
C ILE A 184 -23.64 -5.26 -13.28
N PHE A 185 -24.55 -4.73 -12.47
CA PHE A 185 -25.01 -3.35 -12.64
C PHE A 185 -24.01 -2.38 -12.02
N GLN A 186 -23.48 -1.47 -12.84
CA GLN A 186 -22.46 -0.49 -12.44
C GLN A 186 -22.87 0.33 -11.20
N GLN A 187 -24.15 0.68 -11.09
CA GLN A 187 -24.71 1.41 -9.94
C GLN A 187 -24.60 0.67 -8.59
N CYS A 188 -24.45 -0.66 -8.58
CA CYS A 188 -24.33 -1.45 -7.36
C CYS A 188 -22.88 -1.60 -6.88
N LEU A 189 -21.91 -1.33 -7.77
CA LEU A 189 -20.49 -1.57 -7.50
C LEU A 189 -19.93 -0.69 -6.37
N PRO A 190 -20.18 0.64 -6.33
CA PRO A 190 -19.60 1.49 -5.29
C PRO A 190 -19.99 1.04 -3.87
N ASP A 191 -21.28 0.74 -3.64
CA ASP A 191 -21.75 0.29 -2.33
C ASP A 191 -21.18 -1.08 -1.93
N PHE A 192 -21.09 -2.01 -2.90
CA PHE A 192 -20.51 -3.33 -2.67
C PHE A 192 -19.01 -3.25 -2.36
N LEU A 193 -18.26 -2.45 -3.11
CA LEU A 193 -16.82 -2.24 -2.89
C LEU A 193 -16.54 -1.46 -1.60
N LEU A 194 -17.40 -0.49 -1.26
CA LEU A 194 -17.33 0.20 0.02
C LEU A 194 -17.56 -0.77 1.18
N SER A 195 -18.50 -1.71 1.05
CA SER A 195 -18.70 -2.77 2.05
C SER A 195 -17.47 -3.66 2.19
N ASN A 196 -16.77 -3.93 1.09
CA ASN A 196 -15.50 -4.65 1.12
C ASN A 196 -14.41 -3.91 1.88
N LEU A 197 -14.25 -2.61 1.60
CA LEU A 197 -13.27 -1.77 2.28
C LEU A 197 -13.56 -1.69 3.78
N LYS A 198 -14.84 -1.48 4.15
CA LYS A 198 -15.28 -1.47 5.55
C LYS A 198 -14.98 -2.78 6.26
N GLN A 199 -15.29 -3.91 5.63
CA GLN A 199 -15.02 -5.22 6.22
C GLN A 199 -13.51 -5.45 6.36
N LEU A 200 -12.71 -5.08 5.35
CA LEU A 200 -11.25 -5.19 5.39
C LEU A 200 -10.66 -4.39 6.57
N LEU A 201 -11.03 -3.10 6.68
CA LEU A 201 -10.51 -2.21 7.71
C LEU A 201 -10.96 -2.59 9.14
N SER A 202 -12.07 -3.32 9.28
CA SER A 202 -12.61 -3.77 10.56
C SER A 202 -12.36 -5.25 10.87
N TYR A 203 -11.73 -5.99 9.94
CA TYR A 203 -11.58 -7.43 10.05
C TYR A 203 -10.79 -7.84 11.31
N PRO A 204 -11.26 -8.85 12.08
CA PRO A 204 -10.56 -9.38 13.24
C PRO A 204 -9.13 -9.79 12.90
N THR A 205 -8.16 -9.07 13.46
CA THR A 205 -6.74 -9.46 13.45
C THR A 205 -6.24 -9.48 14.88
N SER A 206 -5.18 -10.25 15.13
CA SER A 206 -4.50 -10.24 16.43
C SER A 206 -4.13 -8.80 16.80
N GLU A 207 -4.50 -8.38 18.01
CA GLU A 207 -4.10 -7.07 18.52
C GLU A 207 -2.58 -6.99 18.60
N ILE A 208 -2.03 -5.89 18.09
CA ILE A 208 -0.59 -5.66 18.05
C ILE A 208 -0.30 -4.44 18.92
N GLU A 209 0.55 -4.64 19.92
CA GLU A 209 0.97 -3.53 20.79
C GLU A 209 1.61 -2.39 19.97
N PRO A 210 1.34 -1.12 20.33
CA PRO A 210 1.90 0.05 19.63
C PRO A 210 3.44 -0.02 19.47
N ASN A 211 4.15 -0.52 20.48
CA ASN A 211 5.61 -0.66 20.44
C ASN A 211 6.12 -1.68 19.41
N ILE A 212 5.30 -2.68 19.07
CA ILE A 212 5.63 -3.63 18.00
C ILE A 212 5.38 -2.96 16.65
N VAL A 213 4.23 -2.29 16.49
CA VAL A 213 3.91 -1.51 15.28
C VAL A 213 5.02 -0.51 14.95
N LEU A 214 5.46 0.27 15.93
CA LEU A 214 6.52 1.27 15.79
C LEU A 214 7.82 0.69 15.21
N ARG A 215 8.10 -0.58 15.48
CA ARG A 215 9.33 -1.27 15.05
C ARG A 215 9.19 -2.02 13.74
N THR A 216 8.00 -2.55 13.43
CA THR A 216 7.84 -3.51 12.33
C THR A 216 6.95 -3.03 11.18
N HIS A 217 6.40 -1.81 11.24
CA HIS A 217 5.39 -1.36 10.27
C HIS A 217 5.87 -1.40 8.81
N THR A 218 7.10 -0.97 8.52
CA THR A 218 7.69 -1.01 7.16
C THR A 218 8.08 -2.41 6.71
N GLU A 219 8.46 -3.29 7.65
CA GLU A 219 8.90 -4.66 7.36
C GLU A 219 7.74 -5.62 7.05
N ARG A 220 6.52 -5.27 7.48
CA ARG A 220 5.35 -6.16 7.39
C ARG A 220 4.30 -5.74 6.37
N TRP A 221 4.05 -4.44 6.21
CA TRP A 221 2.84 -3.96 5.53
C TRP A 221 3.09 -2.92 4.45
N SER A 222 4.35 -2.70 4.06
CA SER A 222 4.69 -1.90 2.89
C SER A 222 4.40 -2.67 1.60
N SER A 223 4.29 -1.96 0.48
CA SER A 223 3.84 -2.51 -0.81
C SER A 223 4.74 -3.68 -1.25
N GLN A 224 6.04 -3.55 -1.01
CA GLN A 224 7.06 -4.56 -1.31
C GLN A 224 7.02 -5.79 -0.41
N LYS A 225 6.34 -5.71 0.74
CA LYS A 225 6.24 -6.79 1.73
C LYS A 225 4.89 -7.51 1.68
N LEU A 226 3.88 -6.89 1.07
CA LEU A 226 2.58 -7.53 0.89
C LEU A 226 2.67 -8.71 -0.09
N ASN A 227 1.87 -9.74 0.17
CA ASN A 227 1.64 -10.78 -0.81
C ASN A 227 1.01 -10.17 -2.08
N VAL A 228 1.45 -10.64 -3.26
CA VAL A 228 0.99 -10.13 -4.57
C VAL A 228 -0.53 -10.19 -4.72
N GLY A 229 -1.16 -11.30 -4.29
CA GLY A 229 -2.62 -11.46 -4.34
C GLY A 229 -3.36 -10.51 -3.38
N THR A 230 -2.81 -10.30 -2.19
CA THR A 230 -3.32 -9.33 -1.20
C THR A 230 -3.21 -7.91 -1.73
N ALA A 231 -2.03 -7.49 -2.19
CA ALA A 231 -1.80 -6.16 -2.76
C ALA A 231 -2.73 -5.90 -3.96
N PHE A 232 -2.80 -6.85 -4.90
CA PHE A 232 -3.66 -6.74 -6.08
C PHE A 232 -5.15 -6.68 -5.74
N SER A 233 -5.61 -7.43 -4.73
CA SER A 233 -7.01 -7.41 -4.30
C SER A 233 -7.38 -6.09 -3.64
N ILE A 234 -6.49 -5.53 -2.81
CA ILE A 234 -6.67 -4.21 -2.19
C ILE A 234 -6.67 -3.13 -3.28
N ALA A 235 -5.66 -3.11 -4.15
CA ALA A 235 -5.57 -2.19 -5.29
C ALA A 235 -6.85 -2.17 -6.12
N LYS A 236 -7.34 -3.37 -6.50
CA LYS A 236 -8.53 -3.51 -7.33
C LYS A 236 -9.80 -3.02 -6.64
N MET A 237 -9.90 -3.18 -5.33
CA MET A 237 -11.01 -2.66 -4.53
C MET A 237 -10.99 -1.13 -4.51
N LEU A 238 -9.81 -0.53 -4.33
CA LEU A 238 -9.64 0.91 -4.23
C LEU A 238 -9.85 1.62 -5.58
N SER A 239 -9.52 0.98 -6.71
CA SER A 239 -9.55 1.61 -8.04
C SER A 239 -10.94 2.03 -8.54
N PHE A 240 -12.02 1.67 -7.84
CA PHE A 240 -13.41 2.01 -8.21
C PHE A 240 -14.12 2.85 -7.15
N LEU A 241 -13.43 3.23 -6.08
CA LEU A 241 -13.93 4.11 -5.04
C LEU A 241 -13.26 5.48 -5.19
N SER A 242 -13.98 6.55 -4.83
CA SER A 242 -13.36 7.88 -4.85
C SER A 242 -12.32 7.99 -3.73
N PRO A 243 -11.19 8.70 -3.95
CA PRO A 243 -10.18 8.92 -2.91
C PRO A 243 -10.75 9.48 -1.61
N GLU A 244 -11.73 10.38 -1.67
CA GLU A 244 -12.36 10.99 -0.49
C GLU A 244 -13.11 9.97 0.36
N VAL A 245 -13.86 9.06 -0.30
CA VAL A 245 -14.58 7.98 0.39
C VAL A 245 -13.58 7.04 1.06
N ILE A 246 -12.52 6.66 0.35
CA ILE A 246 -11.48 5.77 0.90
C ILE A 246 -10.83 6.39 2.14
N ILE A 247 -10.42 7.66 2.06
CA ILE A 247 -9.75 8.38 3.14
C ILE A 247 -10.67 8.60 4.34
N SER A 248 -11.96 8.86 4.11
CA SER A 248 -12.97 8.94 5.16
C SER A 248 -13.10 7.63 5.94
N GLU A 249 -13.21 6.50 5.24
CA GLU A 249 -13.33 5.17 5.87
C GLU A 249 -12.03 4.75 6.56
N LEU A 250 -10.87 5.04 5.95
CA LEU A 250 -9.57 4.82 6.55
C LEU A 250 -9.44 5.59 7.87
N LYS A 251 -9.85 6.87 7.88
CA LYS A 251 -9.84 7.70 9.09
C LYS A 251 -10.74 7.12 10.17
N MET A 252 -11.99 6.78 9.83
CA MET A 252 -12.94 6.21 10.78
C MET A 252 -12.41 4.92 11.41
N ALA A 253 -11.78 4.05 10.62
CA ALA A 253 -11.21 2.80 11.11
C ALA A 253 -9.94 3.01 11.95
N ALA A 254 -9.10 3.98 11.58
CA ALA A 254 -7.86 4.29 12.29
C ALA A 254 -8.11 4.97 13.64
N ASP A 255 -9.15 5.81 13.74
CA ASP A 255 -9.51 6.52 14.98
C ASP A 255 -10.06 5.58 16.06
N LEU A 256 -10.49 4.36 15.70
CA LEU A 256 -10.82 3.32 16.67
C LEU A 256 -9.57 2.88 17.44
N SER A 257 -9.70 2.61 18.74
CA SER A 257 -8.64 2.04 19.56
C SER A 257 -9.12 0.73 20.19
N PRO A 258 -8.50 -0.42 19.88
CA PRO A 258 -7.37 -0.62 18.96
C PRO A 258 -7.79 -0.61 17.47
N CYS A 259 -6.99 0.04 16.60
CA CYS A 259 -7.19 0.01 15.15
C CYS A 259 -6.49 -1.18 14.49
N ARG A 260 -6.90 -1.53 13.26
CA ARG A 260 -6.38 -2.67 12.50
C ARG A 260 -5.16 -2.29 11.69
N TRP A 261 -4.02 -2.13 12.38
CA TRP A 261 -2.74 -1.66 11.80
C TRP A 261 -2.34 -2.32 10.49
N LYS A 262 -2.49 -3.66 10.35
CA LYS A 262 -2.22 -4.38 9.08
C LYS A 262 -2.94 -3.68 7.93
N PHE A 263 -4.26 -3.59 7.99
CA PHE A 263 -5.06 -3.08 6.87
C PHE A 263 -5.02 -1.56 6.73
N ILE A 264 -4.93 -0.81 7.84
CA ILE A 264 -4.72 0.65 7.77
C ILE A 264 -3.46 0.95 6.95
N LEU A 265 -2.33 0.32 7.31
CA LEU A 265 -1.04 0.58 6.68
C LEU A 265 -0.95 -0.03 5.28
N SER A 266 -1.49 -1.23 5.04
CA SER A 266 -1.57 -1.81 3.69
C SER A 266 -2.37 -0.94 2.72
N VAL A 267 -3.52 -0.40 3.14
CA VAL A 267 -4.31 0.51 2.30
C VAL A 267 -3.54 1.80 2.03
N MET A 268 -2.91 2.41 3.04
CA MET A 268 -2.08 3.60 2.86
C MET A 268 -0.91 3.36 1.89
N SER A 269 -0.26 2.20 2.01
CA SER A 269 0.83 1.78 1.14
C SER A 269 0.39 1.75 -0.32
N ILE A 270 -0.68 1.01 -0.63
CA ILE A 270 -1.23 0.89 -1.99
C ILE A 270 -1.67 2.26 -2.54
N LEU A 271 -2.31 3.11 -1.74
CA LEU A 271 -2.72 4.44 -2.18
C LEU A 271 -1.53 5.32 -2.55
N VAL A 272 -0.46 5.29 -1.76
CA VAL A 272 0.74 6.11 -2.00
C VAL A 272 1.51 5.63 -3.24
N THR A 273 1.46 4.34 -3.57
CA THR A 273 2.18 3.76 -4.71
C THR A 273 1.37 3.76 -6.01
N GLU A 274 0.05 3.61 -5.95
CA GLU A 274 -0.78 3.38 -7.14
C GLU A 274 -1.76 4.53 -7.46
N ASN A 275 -1.99 5.46 -6.52
CA ASN A 275 -2.99 6.51 -6.69
C ASN A 275 -2.46 7.90 -6.28
N ASN A 276 -1.95 8.65 -7.26
CA ASN A 276 -1.40 9.99 -7.04
C ASN A 276 -2.45 10.99 -6.51
N GLU A 277 -3.72 10.86 -6.90
CA GLU A 277 -4.82 11.73 -6.44
C GLU A 277 -5.08 11.60 -4.93
N SER A 278 -4.74 10.45 -4.34
CA SER A 278 -4.93 10.19 -2.91
C SER A 278 -3.87 10.87 -2.04
N ILE A 279 -2.71 11.24 -2.61
CA ILE A 279 -1.56 11.74 -1.84
C ILE A 279 -1.87 13.06 -1.09
N PRO A 280 -2.47 14.10 -1.71
CA PRO A 280 -2.88 15.30 -0.99
C PRO A 280 -3.84 15.00 0.17
N LEU A 281 -4.77 14.07 -0.02
CA LEU A 281 -5.74 13.68 1.01
C LEU A 281 -5.07 12.93 2.17
N ILE A 282 -4.11 12.05 1.88
CA ILE A 282 -3.29 11.39 2.91
C ILE A 282 -2.49 12.43 3.70
N LYS A 283 -1.85 13.40 3.03
CA LYS A 283 -1.15 14.49 3.72
C LYS A 283 -2.10 15.29 4.61
N GLY A 284 -3.29 15.62 4.13
CA GLY A 284 -4.34 16.27 4.91
C GLY A 284 -4.76 15.44 6.13
N LEU A 285 -4.88 14.13 5.98
CA LEU A 285 -5.20 13.20 7.06
C LEU A 285 -4.10 13.18 8.14
N LEU A 286 -2.82 13.11 7.75
CA LEU A 286 -1.68 13.15 8.68
C LEU A 286 -1.66 14.47 9.47
N VAL A 287 -1.88 15.60 8.81
CA VAL A 287 -1.98 16.92 9.46
C VAL A 287 -3.17 16.95 10.42
N SER A 288 -4.31 16.37 10.03
CA SER A 288 -5.51 16.30 10.88
C SER A 288 -5.25 15.50 12.15
N TRP A 289 -4.63 14.31 12.06
CA TRP A 289 -4.26 13.52 13.23
C TRP A 289 -3.23 14.21 14.11
N LEU A 290 -2.22 14.84 13.52
CA LEU A 290 -1.21 15.60 14.27
C LEU A 290 -1.88 16.76 15.05
N ARG A 291 -2.73 17.53 14.38
CA ARG A 291 -3.48 18.64 15.00
C ARG A 291 -4.37 18.14 16.13
N THR A 292 -5.18 17.11 15.89
CA THR A 292 -6.06 16.49 16.90
C THR A 292 -5.25 16.04 18.11
N GLY A 293 -4.10 15.39 17.87
CA GLY A 293 -3.21 14.95 18.93
C GLY A 293 -2.60 16.07 19.78
N LEU A 294 -2.32 17.22 19.18
CA LEU A 294 -1.73 18.37 19.87
C LEU A 294 -2.77 19.25 20.58
N GLU A 295 -3.92 19.47 19.95
CA GLU A 295 -4.99 20.34 20.46
C GLU A 295 -5.84 19.65 21.53
N GLU A 296 -6.07 18.34 21.40
CA GLU A 296 -6.93 17.56 22.29
C GLU A 296 -6.14 16.65 23.27
N ASP A 297 -4.80 16.73 23.29
CA ASP A 297 -3.91 15.84 24.04
C ASP A 297 -4.15 14.34 23.73
N ASN A 298 -4.53 14.05 22.48
CA ASN A 298 -4.85 12.69 22.03
C ASN A 298 -3.58 11.95 21.56
N LYS A 299 -3.00 11.16 22.47
CA LYS A 299 -1.81 10.34 22.20
C LYS A 299 -2.00 9.33 21.06
N HIS A 300 -3.20 8.78 20.86
CA HIS A 300 -3.48 7.85 19.76
C HIS A 300 -3.37 8.56 18.42
N SER A 301 -3.94 9.76 18.28
CA SER A 301 -3.81 10.55 17.05
C SER A 301 -2.37 10.99 16.78
N LEU A 302 -1.59 11.35 17.81
CA LEU A 302 -0.14 11.61 17.63
C LEU A 302 0.59 10.37 17.12
N PHE A 303 0.27 9.20 17.68
CA PHE A 303 0.87 7.94 17.28
C PHE A 303 0.50 7.54 15.84
N LEU A 304 -0.78 7.69 15.45
CA LEU A 304 -1.24 7.51 14.07
C LEU A 304 -0.49 8.41 13.10
N ALA A 305 -0.44 9.72 13.37
CA ALA A 305 0.25 10.68 12.51
C ALA A 305 1.73 10.31 12.32
N LEU A 306 2.42 9.95 13.40
CA LEU A 306 3.82 9.59 13.39
C LEU A 306 4.10 8.31 12.59
N VAL A 307 3.40 7.22 12.90
CA VAL A 307 3.60 5.91 12.25
C VAL A 307 3.20 5.97 10.79
N ALA A 308 2.05 6.58 10.48
CA ALA A 308 1.55 6.69 9.12
C ALA A 308 2.47 7.56 8.25
N ALA A 309 3.00 8.68 8.76
CA ALA A 309 3.96 9.49 8.02
C ALA A 309 5.24 8.71 7.71
N ARG A 310 5.79 7.99 8.70
CA ARG A 310 6.97 7.12 8.49
C ARG A 310 6.70 6.04 7.46
N HIS A 311 5.51 5.43 7.52
CA HIS A 311 5.12 4.36 6.61
C HIS A 311 4.99 4.87 5.17
N CYS A 312 4.27 5.98 4.94
CA CYS A 312 4.16 6.58 3.61
C CYS A 312 5.51 7.01 3.05
N CYS A 313 6.41 7.56 3.88
CA CYS A 313 7.76 7.92 3.45
C CYS A 313 8.63 6.72 3.06
N ALA A 314 8.34 5.52 3.58
CA ALA A 314 9.08 4.30 3.22
C ALA A 314 8.66 3.73 1.86
N GLU A 315 7.55 4.18 1.28
CA GLU A 315 7.10 3.78 -0.06
C GLU A 315 7.86 4.51 -1.19
N LYS A 316 8.63 5.56 -0.86
CA LYS A 316 9.44 6.35 -1.82
C LYS A 316 8.66 6.93 -2.99
N SER A 317 7.40 7.31 -2.79
CA SER A 317 6.67 8.04 -3.84
C SER A 317 7.25 9.45 -4.00
N GLU A 318 7.09 10.01 -5.21
CA GLU A 318 7.58 11.35 -5.56
C GLU A 318 7.16 12.41 -4.55
N HIS A 319 5.95 12.27 -4.00
CA HIS A 319 5.36 13.23 -3.07
C HIS A 319 5.55 12.88 -1.58
N PHE A 320 6.09 11.68 -1.25
CA PHE A 320 6.51 11.27 0.09
C PHE A 320 7.99 10.86 0.09
N PRO A 321 8.93 11.81 -0.11
CA PRO A 321 10.32 11.47 -0.42
C PRO A 321 11.10 10.89 0.77
N ASN A 322 10.92 11.40 1.98
CA ASN A 322 11.59 10.88 3.18
C ASN A 322 11.01 11.45 4.49
N TYR A 323 11.22 10.72 5.58
CA TYR A 323 10.71 11.09 6.91
C TYR A 323 11.41 12.33 7.49
N ILE A 324 12.69 12.58 7.21
CA ILE A 324 13.39 13.77 7.73
C ILE A 324 12.76 15.09 7.25
N THR A 325 12.26 15.12 6.01
CA THR A 325 11.55 16.28 5.45
C THR A 325 10.22 16.48 6.17
N TRP A 326 9.42 15.43 6.32
CA TRP A 326 8.16 15.50 7.06
C TRP A 326 8.37 15.88 8.53
N PHE A 327 9.34 15.26 9.21
CA PHE A 327 9.63 15.58 10.61
C PHE A 327 10.06 17.03 10.76
N GLY A 328 10.82 17.58 9.80
CA GLY A 328 11.19 19.00 9.80
C GLY A 328 10.01 19.96 9.65
N SER A 329 8.97 19.59 8.90
CA SER A 329 7.79 20.43 8.67
C SER A 329 6.67 20.24 9.71
N ALA A 330 6.62 19.08 10.36
CA ALA A 330 5.60 18.73 11.36
C ALA A 330 5.80 19.39 12.74
N GLN A 331 6.77 20.30 12.88
CA GLN A 331 7.20 20.84 14.17
C GLN A 331 6.22 21.91 14.69
N PRO A 332 5.62 21.73 15.88
CA PRO A 332 4.66 22.70 16.39
C PRO A 332 5.33 24.04 16.74
N SER A 333 4.79 25.16 16.26
CA SER A 333 5.31 26.48 16.63
C SER A 333 4.75 27.01 17.96
N ASN A 334 3.59 26.49 18.40
CA ASN A 334 2.98 26.86 19.68
C ASN A 334 3.76 26.20 20.84
N PRO A 335 4.17 26.95 21.88
CA PRO A 335 4.91 26.39 23.02
C PRO A 335 4.24 25.20 23.73
N SER A 336 2.92 25.22 23.94
CA SER A 336 2.22 24.12 24.62
C SER A 336 2.23 22.84 23.76
N HIS A 337 1.93 22.99 22.47
CA HIS A 337 1.95 21.88 21.52
C HIS A 337 3.37 21.34 21.34
N PHE A 338 4.38 22.20 21.32
CA PHE A 338 5.79 21.80 21.25
C PHE A 338 6.17 20.93 22.46
N VAL A 339 5.81 21.37 23.68
CA VAL A 339 6.06 20.60 24.90
C VAL A 339 5.32 19.26 24.87
N ALA A 340 4.05 19.23 24.46
CA ALA A 340 3.26 18.01 24.35
C ALA A 340 3.89 17.01 23.36
N PHE A 341 4.28 17.49 22.18
CA PHE A 341 4.91 16.69 21.13
C PHE A 341 6.22 16.04 21.59
N PHE A 342 7.12 16.82 22.20
CA PHE A 342 8.41 16.28 22.65
C PHE A 342 8.30 15.39 23.89
N LYS A 343 7.30 15.59 24.76
CA LYS A 343 6.97 14.62 25.81
C LYS A 343 6.48 13.30 25.22
N PHE A 344 5.58 13.35 24.25
CA PHE A 344 5.11 12.18 23.51
C PHE A 344 6.28 11.43 22.86
N LEU A 345 7.18 12.12 22.15
CA LEU A 345 8.37 11.47 21.56
C LEU A 345 9.28 10.87 22.64
N SER A 346 9.45 11.53 23.78
CA SER A 346 10.26 11.02 24.90
C SER A 346 9.72 9.69 25.44
N GLU A 347 8.40 9.52 25.49
CA GLU A 347 7.75 8.27 25.90
C GLU A 347 8.03 7.11 24.93
N LEU A 348 8.24 7.40 23.64
CA LEU A 348 8.50 6.39 22.61
C LEU A 348 9.96 5.94 22.55
N VAL A 349 10.93 6.75 23.03
CA VAL A 349 12.37 6.49 22.91
C VAL A 349 12.81 5.05 23.28
N PRO A 350 12.28 4.40 24.34
CA PRO A 350 12.67 3.02 24.65
C PRO A 350 12.42 2.02 23.51
N HIS A 351 11.43 2.29 22.67
CA HIS A 351 10.96 1.41 21.60
C HIS A 351 11.28 1.92 20.19
N GLU A 352 11.80 3.14 20.06
CA GLU A 352 12.15 3.75 18.78
C GLU A 352 13.31 3.05 18.06
N PRO A 353 13.16 2.72 16.77
CA PRO A 353 14.26 2.28 15.92
C PRO A 353 15.41 3.32 15.83
N PRO A 354 16.69 2.87 15.73
CA PRO A 354 17.85 3.75 15.64
C PRO A 354 17.76 4.82 14.55
N LEU A 355 17.23 4.45 13.38
CA LEU A 355 17.09 5.35 12.23
C LEU A 355 16.31 6.62 12.59
N TYR A 356 15.17 6.47 13.27
CA TYR A 356 14.32 7.61 13.62
C TYR A 356 14.95 8.48 14.72
N LEU A 357 15.62 7.86 15.70
CA LEU A 357 16.39 8.61 16.71
C LEU A 357 17.51 9.43 16.08
N LYS A 358 18.24 8.86 15.10
CA LYS A 358 19.26 9.58 14.32
C LYS A 358 18.63 10.79 13.61
N ILE A 359 17.47 10.63 12.97
CA ILE A 359 16.75 11.75 12.33
C ILE A 359 16.40 12.85 13.32
N HIS A 360 15.82 12.48 14.46
CA HIS A 360 15.37 13.45 15.46
C HIS A 360 16.54 14.25 16.07
N VAL A 361 17.70 13.60 16.26
CA VAL A 361 18.91 14.25 16.77
C VAL A 361 19.57 15.18 15.74
N ASN A 362 19.41 14.90 14.44
CA ASN A 362 20.04 15.70 13.37
C ASN A 362 19.12 16.77 12.78
N LYS A 363 17.80 16.59 12.84
CA LYS A 363 16.80 17.56 12.37
C LYS A 363 16.12 18.26 13.55
N VAL A 364 16.93 18.89 14.38
CA VAL A 364 16.47 19.60 15.58
C VAL A 364 15.73 20.89 15.19
N PRO A 365 14.47 21.09 15.60
CA PRO A 365 13.74 22.33 15.31
C PRO A 365 14.27 23.52 16.10
N ALA A 366 13.94 24.73 15.64
CA ALA A 366 14.05 25.93 16.45
C ALA A 366 12.99 25.88 17.56
N ALA A 367 13.43 25.80 18.82
CA ALA A 367 12.52 25.75 19.96
C ALA A 367 11.80 27.11 20.15
N PRO A 368 10.47 27.12 20.35
CA PRO A 368 9.77 28.31 20.83
C PRO A 368 10.32 28.80 22.17
N MET A 369 10.09 30.08 22.49
CA MET A 369 10.52 30.67 23.76
C MET A 369 10.05 29.81 24.95
N GLY A 370 10.97 29.51 25.86
CA GLY A 370 10.70 28.70 27.06
C GLY A 370 10.71 27.18 26.85
N CYS A 371 10.88 26.68 25.63
CA CYS A 371 10.84 25.24 25.33
C CYS A 371 12.22 24.57 25.17
N GLN A 372 13.31 25.35 25.27
CA GLN A 372 14.67 24.86 25.01
C GLN A 372 15.08 23.70 25.93
N THR A 373 14.65 23.71 27.19
CA THR A 373 14.96 22.66 28.16
C THR A 373 14.37 21.32 27.71
N VAL A 374 13.08 21.29 27.36
CA VAL A 374 12.39 20.07 26.91
C VAL A 374 13.06 19.48 25.67
N LEU A 375 13.45 20.32 24.72
CA LEU A 375 14.17 19.88 23.52
C LEU A 375 15.55 19.31 23.87
N THR A 376 16.29 19.97 24.77
CA THR A 376 17.63 19.54 25.18
C THR A 376 17.58 18.20 25.93
N ASP A 377 16.59 18.03 26.82
CA ASP A 377 16.37 16.79 27.56
C ASP A 377 16.03 15.64 26.60
N TYR A 378 15.12 15.89 25.65
CA TYR A 378 14.78 14.90 24.62
C TYR A 378 15.99 14.49 23.78
N VAL A 379 16.75 15.46 23.26
CA VAL A 379 17.95 15.17 22.45
C VAL A 379 19.00 14.40 23.26
N SER A 380 19.16 14.72 24.55
CA SER A 380 20.05 13.97 25.45
C SER A 380 19.56 12.53 25.64
N LEU A 381 18.26 12.33 25.84
CA LEU A 381 17.65 11.01 25.98
C LEU A 381 17.83 10.17 24.70
N ALA A 382 17.57 10.74 23.53
CA ALA A 382 17.73 10.06 22.23
C ALA A 382 19.20 9.68 21.96
N LYS A 383 20.17 10.59 22.26
CA LYS A 383 21.61 10.28 22.15
C LYS A 383 22.06 9.19 23.11
N THR A 384 21.54 9.20 24.34
CA THR A 384 21.81 8.16 25.34
C THR A 384 21.29 6.81 24.83
N ARG A 385 20.06 6.78 24.31
CA ARG A 385 19.49 5.57 23.73
C ARG A 385 20.28 5.02 22.56
N LEU A 386 20.74 5.88 21.65
CA LEU A 386 21.63 5.48 20.54
C LEU A 386 22.94 4.88 21.08
N SER A 387 23.53 5.48 22.11
CA SER A 387 24.72 4.94 22.78
C SER A 387 24.46 3.56 23.39
N ASP A 388 23.30 3.36 24.05
CA ASP A 388 22.92 2.05 24.64
C ASP A 388 22.74 0.96 23.59
N LEU A 389 22.28 1.34 22.38
CA LEU A 389 22.17 0.46 21.23
C LEU A 389 23.50 0.25 20.49
N ASN A 390 24.59 0.88 20.95
CA ASN A 390 25.91 0.91 20.30
C ASN A 390 25.87 1.49 18.88
N GLU A 391 24.98 2.46 18.67
CA GLU A 391 24.76 3.17 17.42
C GLU A 391 25.45 4.54 17.41
N THR A 392 25.78 5.06 16.22
CA THR A 392 26.29 6.42 16.07
C THR A 392 25.15 7.45 16.06
N THR A 393 25.47 8.73 16.22
CA THR A 393 24.50 9.82 16.07
C THR A 393 24.40 10.32 14.63
N ASP A 394 25.25 9.83 13.73
CA ASP A 394 25.33 10.25 12.34
C ASP A 394 24.13 9.74 11.53
N TYR A 395 23.38 10.64 10.90
CA TYR A 395 22.25 10.29 10.02
C TYR A 395 22.62 10.28 8.53
N LEU A 396 23.45 11.23 8.08
CA LEU A 396 23.85 11.33 6.67
C LEU A 396 25.04 10.42 6.36
N SER A 397 25.07 9.83 5.17
CA SER A 397 26.25 9.13 4.65
C SER A 397 27.44 10.09 4.46
N ILE A 398 28.64 9.57 4.16
CA ILE A 398 29.84 10.42 4.00
C ILE A 398 29.70 11.37 2.80
N PHE A 399 28.97 10.95 1.77
CA PHE A 399 28.70 11.76 0.58
C PHE A 399 27.39 12.56 0.66
N ASN A 400 26.88 12.81 1.87
CA ASN A 400 25.64 13.57 2.12
C ASN A 400 24.38 13.01 1.44
N LYS A 401 24.36 11.72 1.11
CA LYS A 401 23.16 11.01 0.65
C LYS A 401 22.43 10.33 1.80
N CYS A 402 21.13 10.12 1.61
CA CYS A 402 20.26 9.44 2.55
C CYS A 402 19.67 8.20 1.86
N HIS A 403 20.05 7.02 2.32
CA HIS A 403 19.43 5.73 1.99
C HIS A 403 18.66 5.21 3.21
N GLU A 404 17.70 4.32 3.00
CA GLU A 404 16.73 3.92 4.03
C GLU A 404 17.27 2.90 5.01
N THR A 405 18.18 2.04 4.55
CA THR A 405 18.90 1.14 5.44
C THR A 405 20.31 1.67 5.65
N GLU A 406 20.82 1.42 6.84
CA GLU A 406 22.20 1.71 7.15
C GLU A 406 23.14 0.92 6.22
N GLU A 407 22.76 -0.30 5.86
CA GLU A 407 23.50 -1.14 4.91
C GLU A 407 23.61 -0.52 3.51
N GLU A 408 22.52 0.04 2.97
CA GLU A 408 22.53 0.76 1.70
C GLU A 408 23.38 2.03 1.78
N ASN A 409 23.28 2.79 2.88
CA ASN A 409 24.13 3.97 3.10
C ASN A 409 25.62 3.59 3.08
N HIS A 410 25.98 2.54 3.83
CA HIS A 410 27.37 2.11 3.94
C HIS A 410 27.91 1.50 2.64
N ALA A 411 27.09 0.72 1.92
CA ALA A 411 27.45 0.16 0.64
C ALA A 411 27.61 1.25 -0.44
N SER A 412 26.70 2.22 -0.48
CA SER A 412 26.73 3.38 -1.38
C SER A 412 27.97 4.24 -1.14
N ASP A 413 28.33 4.52 0.11
CA ASP A 413 29.56 5.25 0.47
C ASP A 413 30.81 4.56 -0.09
N VAL A 414 30.90 3.23 0.04
CA VAL A 414 32.03 2.45 -0.47
C VAL A 414 32.05 2.45 -2.01
N LEU A 415 30.91 2.20 -2.65
CA LEU A 415 30.81 2.19 -4.11
C LEU A 415 31.13 3.55 -4.73
N GLN A 416 30.67 4.65 -4.13
CA GLN A 416 30.98 6.00 -4.60
C GLN A 416 32.47 6.31 -4.47
N LEU A 417 33.10 5.90 -3.36
CA LEU A 417 34.55 6.05 -3.24
C LEU A 417 35.29 5.24 -4.31
N ILE A 418 34.91 3.98 -4.53
CA ILE A 418 35.54 3.13 -5.53
C ILE A 418 35.39 3.74 -6.92
N ASN A 419 34.18 4.14 -7.32
CA ASN A 419 33.92 4.75 -8.63
C ASN A 419 34.66 6.07 -8.80
N HIS A 420 34.69 6.91 -7.76
CA HIS A 420 35.47 8.15 -7.79
C HIS A 420 36.96 7.86 -8.00
N PHE A 421 37.52 6.92 -7.23
CA PHE A 421 38.93 6.53 -7.34
C PHE A 421 39.27 5.94 -8.72
N LYS A 422 38.37 5.18 -9.35
CA LYS A 422 38.58 4.69 -10.72
C LYS A 422 38.74 5.83 -11.72
N THR A 423 37.94 6.88 -11.57
CA THR A 423 37.94 8.01 -12.51
C THR A 423 39.10 8.98 -12.23
N THR A 424 39.43 9.22 -10.96
CA THR A 424 40.38 10.29 -10.57
C THR A 424 41.72 9.78 -10.08
N ASN A 425 41.83 8.51 -9.69
CA ASN A 425 42.97 7.91 -8.98
C ASN A 425 43.30 8.62 -7.65
N GLU A 426 42.34 9.37 -7.09
CA GLU A 426 42.44 10.11 -5.85
C GLU A 426 41.35 9.69 -4.86
N ILE A 427 41.63 9.81 -3.56
CA ILE A 427 40.62 9.56 -2.53
C ILE A 427 39.72 10.78 -2.45
N ALA A 428 38.41 10.55 -2.56
CA ALA A 428 37.42 11.61 -2.51
C ALA A 428 37.56 12.45 -1.22
N LYS A 429 37.57 13.78 -1.37
CA LYS A 429 37.72 14.73 -0.26
C LYS A 429 36.77 14.47 0.93
N PRO A 430 35.46 14.14 0.73
CA PRO A 430 34.56 13.83 1.84
C PRO A 430 35.02 12.67 2.73
N ILE A 431 35.74 11.69 2.17
CA ILE A 431 36.27 10.54 2.92
C ILE A 431 37.44 10.95 3.82
N ILE A 432 38.30 11.83 3.32
CA ILE A 432 39.40 12.40 4.11
C ILE A 432 38.83 13.28 5.23
N GLU A 433 37.82 14.11 4.95
CA GLU A 433 37.14 14.92 5.95
C GLU A 433 36.44 14.05 7.00
N ALA A 434 35.72 13.01 6.60
CA ALA A 434 35.06 12.07 7.51
C ALA A 434 36.07 11.35 8.42
N SER A 435 37.26 11.01 7.92
CA SER A 435 38.32 10.38 8.74
C SER A 435 38.81 11.26 9.90
N VAL A 436 38.60 12.58 9.81
CA VAL A 436 39.02 13.55 10.82
C VAL A 436 37.83 14.01 11.67
N PHE A 437 36.77 14.46 11.03
CA PHE A 437 35.64 15.13 11.69
C PHE A 437 34.53 14.17 12.13
N ARG A 438 34.44 12.98 11.52
CA ARG A 438 33.42 11.96 11.79
C ARG A 438 34.05 10.62 12.18
N LYS A 439 35.10 10.68 13.00
CA LYS A 439 35.97 9.54 13.32
C LYS A 439 35.22 8.30 13.77
N GLN A 440 34.18 8.44 14.60
CA GLN A 440 33.39 7.29 15.07
C GLN A 440 32.66 6.58 13.93
N TYR A 441 31.97 7.30 13.05
CA TYR A 441 31.34 6.73 11.86
C TYR A 441 32.40 6.14 10.92
N TYR A 442 33.48 6.87 10.66
CA TYR A 442 34.54 6.43 9.77
C TYR A 442 35.16 5.09 10.21
N GLU A 443 35.56 4.98 11.48
CA GLU A 443 36.24 3.79 12.00
C GLU A 443 35.27 2.63 12.29
N LYS A 444 34.13 2.90 12.94
CA LYS A 444 33.22 1.83 13.40
C LYS A 444 32.31 1.29 12.31
N ILE A 445 32.06 2.08 11.25
CA ILE A 445 31.08 1.76 10.21
C ILE A 445 31.78 1.67 8.86
N PHE A 446 32.27 2.81 8.34
CA PHE A 446 32.77 2.89 6.97
C PHE A 446 33.96 1.94 6.73
N LEU A 447 34.98 1.96 7.60
CA LEU A 447 36.12 1.05 7.47
C LEU A 447 35.72 -0.42 7.58
N LYS A 448 34.75 -0.77 8.45
CA LYS A 448 34.28 -2.16 8.56
C LYS A 448 33.63 -2.64 7.26
N TYR A 449 32.83 -1.79 6.61
CA TYR A 449 32.21 -2.11 5.32
C TYR A 449 33.21 -2.13 4.17
N LEU A 450 34.16 -1.19 4.16
CA LEU A 450 35.22 -1.14 3.15
C LEU A 450 36.10 -2.41 3.21
N LEU A 451 36.49 -2.84 4.41
CA LEU A 451 37.36 -3.99 4.66
C LEU A 451 36.63 -5.36 4.70
N LYS A 452 35.33 -5.39 4.40
CA LYS A 452 34.52 -6.62 4.46
C LYS A 452 34.91 -7.63 3.37
N THR A 453 35.19 -7.14 2.15
CA THR A 453 35.52 -7.95 0.98
C THR A 453 37.04 -8.20 0.89
N SER A 454 37.44 -9.41 0.49
CA SER A 454 38.87 -9.74 0.35
C SER A 454 39.46 -9.09 -0.89
N ALA A 455 40.79 -8.88 -0.92
CA ALA A 455 41.46 -8.30 -2.08
C ALA A 455 41.41 -9.18 -3.34
N ARG A 456 41.11 -10.49 -3.20
CA ARG A 456 40.95 -11.40 -4.35
C ARG A 456 39.61 -11.23 -5.04
N ASP A 457 38.56 -10.91 -4.29
CA ASP A 457 37.20 -10.82 -4.79
C ASP A 457 36.92 -9.47 -5.47
N ASP A 458 37.64 -8.42 -5.06
CA ASP A 458 37.44 -7.05 -5.56
C ASP A 458 38.78 -6.30 -5.64
N PRO A 459 39.52 -6.42 -6.77
CA PRO A 459 40.84 -5.82 -6.94
C PRO A 459 40.80 -4.29 -6.97
N GLU A 460 39.68 -3.69 -7.36
CA GLU A 460 39.51 -2.24 -7.43
C GLU A 460 39.35 -1.66 -6.02
N ARG A 461 38.54 -2.30 -5.17
CA ARG A 461 38.45 -1.99 -3.74
C ARG A 461 39.78 -2.16 -3.03
N ALA A 462 40.57 -3.18 -3.39
CA ALA A 462 41.90 -3.40 -2.82
C ALA A 462 42.84 -2.21 -3.08
N GLN A 463 42.83 -1.64 -4.29
CA GLN A 463 43.65 -0.47 -4.64
C GLN A 463 43.27 0.75 -3.79
N VAL A 464 41.98 0.99 -3.58
CA VAL A 464 41.47 2.04 -2.68
C VAL A 464 41.96 1.83 -1.25
N ILE A 465 41.88 0.60 -0.73
CA ILE A 465 42.34 0.24 0.62
C ILE A 465 43.83 0.50 0.79
N HIS A 466 44.66 0.07 -0.18
CA HIS A 466 46.10 0.34 -0.17
C HIS A 466 46.40 1.85 -0.19
N LYS A 467 45.68 2.62 -1.02
CA LYS A 467 45.84 4.08 -1.07
C LYS A 467 45.46 4.73 0.26
N LEU A 468 44.33 4.37 0.86
CA LEU A 468 43.92 4.88 2.17
C LEU A 468 44.91 4.53 3.29
N ASN A 469 45.49 3.33 3.26
CA ASN A 469 46.53 2.94 4.21
C ASN A 469 47.81 3.80 4.03
N SER A 470 48.22 4.05 2.79
CA SER A 470 49.39 4.92 2.50
C SER A 470 49.21 6.36 3.00
N LEU A 471 47.96 6.84 3.11
CA LEU A 471 47.60 8.13 3.68
C LEU A 471 47.45 8.12 5.21
N GLY A 472 47.74 7.00 5.86
CA GLY A 472 47.57 6.81 7.31
C GLY A 472 46.11 6.86 7.77
N LYS A 473 45.15 6.58 6.86
CA LYS A 473 43.72 6.64 7.15
C LYS A 473 43.13 5.31 7.59
N ILE A 474 43.91 4.23 7.59
CA ILE A 474 43.50 2.94 8.13
C ILE A 474 44.40 2.61 9.33
N PRO A 475 43.85 2.27 10.51
CA PRO A 475 44.64 1.79 11.63
C PRO A 475 45.46 0.54 11.21
N PRO A 476 46.77 0.47 11.51
CA PRO A 476 47.63 -0.64 11.07
C PRO A 476 47.08 -2.02 11.43
N ALA A 477 46.55 -2.18 12.65
CA ALA A 477 45.96 -3.43 13.10
C ALA A 477 44.78 -3.93 12.23
N LEU A 478 43.96 -3.01 11.68
CA LEU A 478 42.85 -3.38 10.80
C LEU A 478 43.33 -3.74 9.40
N PHE A 479 44.37 -3.06 8.91
CA PHE A 479 44.98 -3.33 7.62
C PHE A 479 45.71 -4.69 7.62
N ASP A 480 46.49 -4.98 8.67
CA ASP A 480 47.17 -6.26 8.85
C ASP A 480 46.18 -7.43 8.98
N LEU A 481 45.08 -7.22 9.70
CA LEU A 481 43.99 -8.20 9.79
C LEU A 481 43.35 -8.47 8.42
N TRP A 482 43.09 -7.42 7.63
CA TRP A 482 42.55 -7.58 6.28
C TRP A 482 43.52 -8.29 5.33
N LEU A 483 44.83 -7.98 5.40
CA LEU A 483 45.89 -8.68 4.67
C LEU A 483 45.96 -10.17 5.06
N SER A 484 45.87 -10.49 6.35
CA SER A 484 45.94 -11.90 6.82
C SER A 484 44.82 -12.78 6.25
N LYS A 485 43.66 -12.20 5.90
CA LYS A 485 42.57 -12.90 5.19
C LYS A 485 42.95 -13.31 3.76
N LEU A 486 44.01 -12.74 3.17
CA LEU A 486 44.55 -13.13 1.87
C LEU A 486 45.43 -14.38 1.93
N ASP A 487 46.02 -14.65 3.09
CA ASP A 487 46.97 -15.75 3.31
C ASP A 487 46.31 -17.00 3.91
N GLY A 488 45.12 -16.87 4.50
CA GLY A 488 44.43 -17.93 5.25
C GLY A 488 43.89 -19.11 4.42
N VAL A 489 43.81 -19.03 3.10
CA VAL A 489 43.30 -20.14 2.23
C VAL A 489 44.41 -20.78 1.39
N ALA A 490 45.62 -20.20 1.37
CA ALA A 490 46.76 -20.80 0.65
C ALA A 490 47.40 -21.99 1.37
N ARG A 491 47.02 -22.26 2.63
CA ARG A 491 47.56 -23.38 3.42
C ARG A 491 46.79 -24.69 3.31
N ASP A 492 45.60 -24.71 2.70
CA ASP A 492 44.80 -25.94 2.57
C ASP A 492 45.04 -26.73 1.26
N VAL A 493 46.01 -26.32 0.42
CA VAL A 493 46.26 -26.98 -0.88
C VAL A 493 47.68 -27.59 -1.00
N VAL A 494 48.52 -27.55 0.04
CA VAL A 494 49.86 -28.17 -0.03
C VAL A 494 50.16 -29.07 1.16
N GLY A 495 49.78 -30.34 1.02
CA GLY A 495 50.56 -31.49 1.48
C GLY A 495 50.32 -31.99 2.91
N TRP A 496 49.74 -33.19 3.03
CA TRP A 496 50.55 -34.41 3.27
C TRP A 496 49.73 -35.68 2.99
N GLY A 497 50.28 -36.52 2.12
CA GLY A 497 50.04 -37.95 2.14
C GLY A 497 51.12 -38.65 2.97
N SER A 498 50.68 -39.71 3.65
CA SER A 498 51.44 -40.83 4.22
C SER A 498 52.10 -40.67 5.60
N GLY A 499 51.69 -41.55 6.53
CA GLY A 499 52.52 -42.02 7.65
C GLY A 499 51.73 -42.23 8.94
N GLY A 500 51.35 -43.47 9.25
CA GLY A 500 50.53 -43.83 10.40
C GLY A 500 51.24 -43.84 11.76
N GLY A 501 50.44 -44.04 12.82
CA GLY A 501 50.89 -44.32 14.17
C GLY A 501 49.93 -43.81 15.25
N GLU A 502 48.95 -44.63 15.64
CA GLU A 502 48.50 -44.71 17.04
C GLU A 502 49.44 -45.69 17.80
N PRO A 503 49.48 -45.75 19.14
CA PRO A 503 48.62 -45.09 20.15
C PRO A 503 49.38 -44.47 21.35
N ALA A 504 48.66 -43.78 22.25
CA ALA A 504 48.63 -44.02 23.71
C ALA A 504 48.19 -42.79 24.53
N ALA A 505 47.39 -43.07 25.56
CA ALA A 505 46.90 -42.17 26.60
C ALA A 505 48.04 -41.59 27.49
N ASP A 506 47.86 -40.38 28.05
CA ASP A 506 47.57 -40.23 29.50
C ASP A 506 47.31 -38.76 29.93
N GLU A 507 46.46 -38.66 30.97
CA GLU A 507 46.29 -37.67 32.05
C GLU A 507 46.80 -36.20 32.01
N SER A 508 45.89 -35.25 32.34
CA SER A 508 45.92 -34.33 33.51
C SER A 508 44.94 -33.15 33.32
N GLU A 509 43.84 -33.13 34.10
CA GLU A 509 43.57 -32.23 35.25
C GLU A 509 43.41 -30.73 34.97
N GLY A 510 42.28 -30.13 35.41
CA GLY A 510 42.20 -28.67 35.54
C GLY A 510 40.82 -27.98 35.61
N ALA A 511 39.95 -28.39 36.54
CA ALA A 511 38.96 -27.58 37.29
C ALA A 511 38.18 -26.41 36.61
N LYS A 512 36.83 -26.47 36.67
CA LYS A 512 35.96 -25.58 37.51
C LYS A 512 34.46 -25.79 37.22
N THR A 513 33.75 -26.34 38.20
CA THR A 513 32.33 -26.07 38.52
C THR A 513 32.27 -24.96 39.57
N PRO A 514 31.14 -24.21 39.74
CA PRO A 514 29.94 -24.68 40.47
C PRO A 514 28.62 -24.08 39.90
N VAL A 515 27.38 -24.24 40.39
CA VAL A 515 26.58 -25.20 41.20
C VAL A 515 25.12 -24.71 41.06
N ARG A 516 24.15 -25.62 41.14
CA ARG A 516 22.69 -25.38 41.15
C ARG A 516 22.13 -25.33 42.59
N LEU A 517 21.00 -24.63 42.73
CA LEU A 517 19.84 -24.83 43.64
C LEU A 517 20.05 -25.01 45.16
N LEU A 518 19.24 -24.29 45.94
CA LEU A 518 18.61 -24.81 47.16
C LEU A 518 17.23 -24.14 47.39
N ASP A 519 16.23 -24.99 47.59
CA ASP A 519 14.86 -24.72 48.07
C ASP A 519 14.84 -24.19 49.51
N LEU A 520 13.73 -23.56 49.92
CA LEU A 520 13.15 -23.75 51.25
C LEU A 520 11.61 -23.56 51.22
N ASP A 521 10.95 -24.57 51.76
CA ASP A 521 9.51 -24.83 51.88
C ASP A 521 9.00 -24.41 53.28
N GLY A 522 7.68 -24.17 53.49
CA GLY A 522 7.19 -23.85 54.86
C GLY A 522 5.75 -23.37 55.16
N ARG A 523 4.71 -24.03 54.61
CA ARG A 523 3.44 -24.55 55.23
C ARG A 523 2.59 -23.82 56.33
N ALA A 524 1.25 -23.85 56.07
CA ALA A 524 0.02 -23.95 56.95
C ALA A 524 -0.42 -22.74 57.82
N GLY A 525 -1.70 -22.39 58.00
CA GLY A 525 -3.01 -22.96 57.63
C GLY A 525 -4.19 -22.16 58.27
N ASP A 526 -5.42 -22.62 57.97
CA ASP A 526 -6.75 -22.43 58.63
C ASP A 526 -7.75 -21.29 58.27
N VAL A 527 -8.86 -21.74 57.65
CA VAL A 527 -10.31 -21.62 57.94
C VAL A 527 -10.90 -20.36 58.62
N GLY A 528 -11.95 -19.80 58.01
CA GLY A 528 -12.97 -18.99 58.71
C GLY A 528 -13.92 -18.21 57.78
N SER A 529 -15.18 -18.62 57.77
CA SER A 529 -16.36 -18.02 57.11
C SER A 529 -16.74 -16.63 57.64
N ASP A 530 -17.33 -15.76 56.81
CA ASP A 530 -18.62 -15.11 57.11
C ASP A 530 -19.19 -14.34 55.91
N ALA A 531 -20.51 -14.47 55.75
CA ALA A 531 -21.34 -13.77 54.79
C ALA A 531 -21.86 -12.46 55.38
N ASN A 532 -21.88 -11.36 54.60
CA ASN A 532 -22.96 -10.37 54.69
C ASN A 532 -23.11 -9.57 53.40
N VAL A 533 -24.36 -9.21 53.12
CA VAL A 533 -24.98 -8.94 51.83
C VAL A 533 -25.04 -7.44 51.48
N ASP A 534 -25.02 -7.21 50.17
CA ASP A 534 -25.33 -6.01 49.39
C ASP A 534 -26.63 -5.28 49.79
N TYR A 535 -26.59 -3.94 49.81
CA TYR A 535 -27.82 -3.12 49.69
C TYR A 535 -27.63 -1.72 49.09
N TRP A 536 -26.45 -1.34 48.59
CA TRP A 536 -26.20 0.02 48.08
C TRP A 536 -25.88 0.14 46.58
N ASP A 537 -25.62 -0.97 45.88
CA ASP A 537 -25.16 -0.94 44.48
C ASP A 537 -26.28 -0.94 43.42
N PHE A 538 -27.55 -1.09 43.81
CA PHE A 538 -28.64 -1.20 42.83
C PHE A 538 -29.26 0.13 42.40
N HIS A 539 -28.95 1.25 43.07
CA HIS A 539 -29.59 2.55 42.79
C HIS A 539 -28.81 3.46 41.83
N TRP A 540 -27.50 3.25 41.65
CA TRP A 540 -26.66 4.10 40.79
C TRP A 540 -26.68 3.69 39.30
N THR A 541 -26.84 2.41 39.01
CA THR A 541 -26.83 1.89 37.62
C THR A 541 -28.09 2.28 36.83
N SER A 542 -29.24 2.40 37.49
CA SER A 542 -30.51 2.76 36.83
C SER A 542 -30.60 4.24 36.47
N TRP A 543 -29.99 5.15 37.25
CA TRP A 543 -29.98 6.58 36.94
C TRP A 543 -28.96 6.91 35.83
N GLY A 544 -27.81 6.21 35.82
CA GLY A 544 -26.82 6.34 34.75
C GLY A 544 -27.39 5.96 33.38
N LEU A 545 -28.13 4.85 33.30
CA LEU A 545 -28.79 4.42 32.05
C LEU A 545 -29.86 5.41 31.57
N PHE A 546 -30.59 6.04 32.49
CA PHE A 546 -31.63 7.02 32.14
C PHE A 546 -31.05 8.33 31.59
N ILE A 547 -29.92 8.78 32.15
CA ILE A 547 -29.20 9.97 31.69
C ILE A 547 -28.63 9.73 30.29
N VAL A 548 -27.97 8.59 30.06
CA VAL A 548 -27.41 8.23 28.75
C VAL A 548 -28.52 8.13 27.68
N ALA A 549 -29.64 7.48 27.98
CA ALA A 549 -30.76 7.37 27.05
C ALA A 549 -31.35 8.75 26.68
N THR A 550 -31.41 9.69 27.63
CA THR A 550 -31.91 11.04 27.40
C THR A 550 -30.99 11.85 26.49
N PHE A 551 -29.66 11.76 26.70
CA PHE A 551 -28.69 12.44 25.82
C PHE A 551 -28.68 11.87 24.41
N VAL A 552 -28.83 10.55 24.25
CA VAL A 552 -28.96 9.90 22.93
C VAL A 552 -30.24 10.38 22.22
N ALA A 553 -31.37 10.45 22.92
CA ALA A 553 -32.62 10.93 22.33
C ALA A 553 -32.55 12.40 21.87
N ILE A 554 -31.89 13.26 22.66
CA ILE A 554 -31.66 14.68 22.29
C ILE A 554 -30.73 14.77 21.07
N GLY A 555 -29.65 13.98 21.04
CA GLY A 555 -28.72 13.94 19.91
C GLY A 555 -29.40 13.52 18.60
N VAL A 556 -30.26 12.50 18.65
CA VAL A 556 -31.05 12.06 17.48
C VAL A 556 -32.03 13.14 17.03
N ALA A 557 -32.71 13.83 17.96
CA ALA A 557 -33.64 14.91 17.61
C ALA A 557 -32.92 16.10 16.93
N VAL A 558 -31.74 16.47 17.40
CA VAL A 558 -30.91 17.53 16.79
C VAL A 558 -30.42 17.11 15.40
N ALA A 559 -29.96 15.87 15.23
CA ALA A 559 -29.54 15.36 13.93
C ALA A 559 -30.68 15.37 12.90
N VAL A 560 -31.89 14.95 13.30
CA VAL A 560 -33.08 14.98 12.42
C VAL A 560 -33.45 16.41 12.05
N ALA A 561 -33.35 17.37 12.97
CA ALA A 561 -33.62 18.78 12.69
C ALA A 561 -32.62 19.39 11.70
N ILE A 562 -31.32 19.03 11.81
CA ILE A 562 -30.27 19.49 10.89
C ILE A 562 -30.51 18.92 9.48
N VAL A 563 -30.83 17.63 9.37
CA VAL A 563 -31.12 17.00 8.07
C VAL A 563 -32.35 17.64 7.42
N ALA A 564 -33.41 17.90 8.19
CA ALA A 564 -34.59 18.58 7.69
C ALA A 564 -34.28 20.00 7.16
N ALA A 565 -33.42 20.76 7.87
CA ALA A 565 -32.99 22.09 7.44
C ALA A 565 -32.16 22.05 6.14
N ILE A 566 -31.27 21.05 5.99
CA ILE A 566 -30.46 20.86 4.78
C ILE A 566 -31.36 20.51 3.59
N VAL A 567 -32.34 19.63 3.76
CA VAL A 567 -33.28 19.26 2.69
C VAL A 567 -34.08 20.48 2.22
N VAL A 568 -34.56 21.31 3.15
CA VAL A 568 -35.26 22.56 2.80
C VAL A 568 -34.35 23.52 2.03
N ALA A 569 -33.08 23.67 2.45
CA ALA A 569 -32.12 24.51 1.76
C ALA A 569 -31.82 24.02 0.32
N ILE A 570 -31.72 22.71 0.12
CA ILE A 570 -31.50 22.12 -1.21
C ILE A 570 -32.71 22.32 -2.12
N VAL A 571 -33.94 22.13 -1.61
CA VAL A 571 -35.16 22.35 -2.38
C VAL A 571 -35.28 23.81 -2.81
N VAL A 572 -34.99 24.76 -1.91
CA VAL A 572 -34.98 26.20 -2.23
C VAL A 572 -33.90 26.56 -3.26
N ALA A 573 -32.74 25.90 -3.22
CA ALA A 573 -31.66 26.12 -4.18
C ALA A 573 -31.99 25.61 -5.59
N ILE A 574 -32.74 24.50 -5.69
CA ILE A 574 -33.13 23.91 -6.99
C ILE A 574 -34.19 24.76 -7.69
N ASP A 575 -35.10 25.40 -6.95
CA ASP A 575 -36.16 26.26 -7.52
C ASP A 575 -35.65 27.64 -8.01
N LEU A 576 -34.39 27.99 -7.73
CA LEU A 576 -33.82 29.31 -8.06
C LEU A 576 -32.95 29.34 -9.33
N VAL A 577 -32.82 28.24 -10.08
CA VAL A 577 -32.02 28.21 -11.33
C VAL A 577 -32.91 28.50 -12.55
N PRO A 578 -32.78 29.66 -13.22
CA PRO A 578 -33.56 29.96 -14.42
C PRO A 578 -32.91 29.33 -15.65
N GLN A 579 -33.68 28.56 -16.43
CA GLN A 579 -33.27 28.08 -17.74
C GLN A 579 -33.16 29.24 -18.74
N ARG A 580 -31.98 29.47 -19.32
CA ARG A 580 -31.81 30.29 -20.54
C ARG A 580 -30.74 29.72 -21.49
N LEU A 581 -31.27 29.18 -22.60
CA LEU A 581 -30.96 29.43 -24.02
C LEU A 581 -29.50 29.72 -24.45
N VAL A 582 -29.05 28.85 -25.36
CA VAL A 582 -27.93 28.95 -26.32
C VAL A 582 -27.88 30.29 -27.07
N PRO A 583 -26.67 30.80 -27.41
CA PRO A 583 -26.52 31.47 -28.71
C PRO A 583 -25.25 31.12 -29.51
N GLU A 584 -25.39 31.39 -30.81
CA GLU A 584 -24.50 31.17 -31.96
C GLU A 584 -23.20 31.98 -32.00
N VAL A 585 -22.28 31.48 -32.84
CA VAL A 585 -20.99 32.03 -33.27
C VAL A 585 -21.13 33.29 -34.14
N SER A 586 -20.30 34.32 -33.91
CA SER A 586 -19.89 35.30 -34.95
C SER A 586 -18.60 36.05 -34.57
N SER A 587 -17.99 36.68 -35.57
CA SER A 587 -16.56 36.92 -35.82
C SER A 587 -15.99 38.33 -35.54
N LEU A 588 -14.71 38.39 -35.11
CA LEU A 588 -13.65 39.45 -35.29
C LEU A 588 -13.89 40.88 -34.74
N PRO A 589 -12.87 41.79 -34.63
CA PRO A 589 -11.43 41.68 -34.31
C PRO A 589 -10.90 42.73 -33.27
N GLY A 590 -9.69 42.51 -32.73
CA GLY A 590 -8.69 43.54 -32.36
C GLY A 590 -8.97 44.51 -31.20
N VAL A 591 -8.37 44.27 -30.03
CA VAL A 591 -8.11 45.31 -29.01
C VAL A 591 -6.77 45.05 -28.32
N SER A 592 -5.89 46.04 -28.31
CA SER A 592 -4.68 46.11 -27.47
C SER A 592 -5.06 46.61 -26.07
N MET A 593 -4.55 46.00 -25.00
CA MET A 593 -4.57 46.61 -23.66
C MET A 593 -3.31 46.30 -22.87
N SER A 594 -2.82 47.34 -22.22
CA SER A 594 -1.67 47.46 -21.32
C SER A 594 -1.98 46.99 -19.89
N CYS A 595 -0.94 46.60 -19.15
CA CYS A 595 -0.97 46.11 -17.77
C CYS A 595 -1.73 46.99 -16.77
N GLY A 596 -2.47 46.31 -15.88
CA GLY A 596 -2.86 46.74 -14.54
C GLY A 596 -2.92 45.49 -13.65
N GLU A 597 -2.42 45.62 -12.43
CA GLU A 597 -2.23 44.54 -11.44
C GLU A 597 -3.52 43.79 -11.08
N ASP A 598 -3.34 42.52 -10.70
CA ASP A 598 -4.29 41.58 -10.11
C ASP A 598 -5.24 40.77 -11.03
N ARG A 599 -5.05 39.43 -10.98
CA ARG A 599 -5.82 38.31 -11.56
C ARG A 599 -5.77 38.10 -13.08
N VAL A 600 -5.16 36.97 -13.48
CA VAL A 600 -5.42 36.31 -14.76
C VAL A 600 -6.43 35.20 -14.51
N GLU A 601 -7.69 35.44 -14.88
CA GLU A 601 -8.71 34.40 -15.05
C GLU A 601 -8.81 34.12 -16.56
N CYS A 602 -8.51 32.90 -16.99
CA CYS A 602 -8.87 32.45 -18.34
C CYS A 602 -10.30 31.90 -18.26
N GLY A 603 -11.17 32.34 -19.18
CA GLY A 603 -12.55 31.88 -19.24
C GLY A 603 -12.63 30.35 -19.38
N ASP A 604 -13.66 29.79 -18.75
CA ASP A 604 -14.03 28.37 -18.71
C ASP A 604 -13.09 27.44 -17.92
N GLY A 605 -12.90 27.75 -16.62
CA GLY A 605 -12.84 26.72 -15.57
C GLY A 605 -11.64 25.77 -15.55
N MET A 606 -10.52 26.07 -16.22
CA MET A 606 -9.28 25.28 -16.14
C MET A 606 -8.24 25.92 -15.19
N LEU A 607 -7.69 25.10 -14.27
CA LEU A 607 -6.62 25.46 -13.34
C LEU A 607 -5.24 25.35 -14.02
N ILE A 608 -4.43 26.40 -13.93
CA ILE A 608 -3.02 26.40 -14.35
C ILE A 608 -2.16 25.92 -13.18
N TRP A 609 -1.30 24.92 -13.41
CA TRP A 609 -0.25 24.51 -12.46
C TRP A 609 1.07 25.22 -12.80
N CYS A 610 1.76 25.70 -11.77
CA CYS A 610 3.08 26.30 -11.89
C CYS A 610 4.11 25.33 -11.29
N GLY A 611 5.01 24.81 -12.12
CA GLY A 611 6.15 23.99 -11.74
C GLY A 611 7.38 24.45 -12.52
N ASP A 612 8.54 24.39 -11.87
CA ASP A 612 9.72 25.24 -12.08
C ASP A 612 10.40 25.30 -13.46
N ASP A 613 9.91 24.66 -14.53
CA ASP A 613 10.55 24.83 -15.84
C ASP A 613 9.64 24.85 -17.09
N HIS A 614 8.33 24.58 -17.03
CA HIS A 614 7.46 24.68 -18.24
C HIS A 614 6.03 25.16 -17.93
N ILE A 615 5.50 26.07 -18.77
CA ILE A 615 4.06 26.43 -18.84
C ILE A 615 3.47 25.71 -20.06
N GLY A 616 2.57 24.75 -19.85
CA GLY A 616 1.88 24.02 -20.91
C GLY A 616 0.37 24.03 -20.71
N CYS A 617 -0.39 24.03 -21.81
CA CYS A 617 -1.86 24.01 -21.82
C CYS A 617 -2.34 22.95 -22.82
N GLY A 618 -3.11 21.96 -22.35
CA GLY A 618 -3.93 21.06 -23.18
C GLY A 618 -3.38 19.66 -23.45
N ASP A 619 -4.30 18.68 -23.45
CA ASP A 619 -4.09 17.26 -23.73
C ASP A 619 -4.00 16.93 -25.24
N ASP A 620 -3.39 15.77 -25.51
CA ASP A 620 -3.20 15.04 -26.77
C ASP A 620 -1.93 15.32 -27.61
N HIS A 621 -1.24 14.21 -27.91
CA HIS A 621 0.01 14.08 -28.65
C HIS A 621 0.05 14.87 -29.98
N GLY A 622 1.08 15.72 -30.14
CA GLY A 622 1.53 16.23 -31.43
C GLY A 622 2.44 17.45 -31.33
N ASP A 623 3.72 17.29 -31.67
CA ASP A 623 4.66 18.39 -31.85
C ASP A 623 4.11 19.46 -32.80
N ILE A 624 3.81 20.66 -32.30
CA ILE A 624 3.63 21.86 -33.11
C ILE A 624 4.39 23.01 -32.44
N GLY A 625 5.51 23.38 -33.05
CA GLY A 625 6.31 24.54 -32.63
C GLY A 625 5.55 25.84 -32.83
N ILE A 626 5.27 26.53 -31.72
CA ILE A 626 4.86 27.95 -31.72
C ILE A 626 5.84 28.70 -30.81
N ARG A 627 6.57 29.66 -31.40
CA ARG A 627 7.44 30.59 -30.66
C ARG A 627 6.60 31.67 -30.00
N VAL A 628 6.68 31.78 -28.67
CA VAL A 628 6.24 32.97 -27.92
C VAL A 628 7.48 33.71 -27.45
N SER A 629 7.69 34.92 -27.95
CA SER A 629 8.78 35.81 -27.51
C SER A 629 8.29 36.64 -26.32
N ILE A 630 8.89 36.44 -25.14
CA ILE A 630 8.68 37.31 -23.97
C ILE A 630 9.89 38.24 -23.86
N GLY A 631 9.67 39.55 -23.95
CA GLY A 631 10.69 40.57 -23.67
C GLY A 631 10.53 41.09 -22.25
N CYS A 632 11.57 40.99 -21.42
CA CYS A 632 11.61 41.64 -20.11
C CYS A 632 12.10 43.07 -20.24
N GLY A 633 11.30 44.02 -19.73
CA GLY A 633 11.70 45.41 -19.54
C GLY A 633 12.70 45.57 -18.40
N ASP A 634 13.49 46.63 -18.51
CA ASP A 634 14.59 47.02 -17.63
C ASP A 634 14.19 47.06 -16.14
N ASP A 635 14.78 46.17 -15.34
CA ASP A 635 15.35 46.53 -14.03
C ASP A 635 16.27 45.43 -13.49
N ARG A 636 17.32 45.87 -12.79
CA ARG A 636 18.58 45.17 -12.52
C ARG A 636 18.44 43.86 -11.73
N ILE A 637 18.84 42.74 -12.31
CA ILE A 637 19.19 41.52 -11.57
C ILE A 637 20.70 41.51 -11.31
N ARG A 638 21.12 41.42 -10.03
CA ARG A 638 22.48 41.04 -9.64
C ARG A 638 22.50 39.53 -9.43
N CYS A 639 23.22 38.80 -10.28
CA CYS A 639 23.52 37.39 -10.03
C CYS A 639 24.79 37.27 -9.19
N GLY A 640 24.69 36.55 -8.08
CA GLY A 640 25.82 35.97 -7.38
C GLY A 640 26.19 34.64 -8.03
N ASP A 641 27.47 34.53 -8.38
CA ASP A 641 28.34 33.39 -8.66
C ASP A 641 27.76 32.01 -9.09
N ASP A 642 28.31 31.61 -10.25
CA ASP A 642 28.66 30.27 -10.74
C ASP A 642 27.61 29.38 -11.45
N HIS A 643 27.80 29.37 -12.78
CA HIS A 643 27.38 28.41 -13.84
C HIS A 643 26.15 28.76 -14.69
N ILE A 644 26.40 29.16 -15.95
CA ILE A 644 25.43 29.20 -17.05
C ILE A 644 25.82 28.11 -18.05
N TRP A 645 24.87 27.24 -18.41
CA TRP A 645 24.96 26.33 -19.55
C TRP A 645 24.35 27.01 -20.80
N CYS A 646 25.15 27.19 -21.85
CA CYS A 646 24.64 27.64 -23.15
C CYS A 646 24.23 26.42 -23.99
N GLY A 647 22.94 26.28 -24.26
CA GLY A 647 22.42 25.43 -25.34
C GLY A 647 22.52 26.13 -26.71
N ASP A 648 22.64 25.34 -27.77
CA ASP A 648 23.09 25.67 -29.13
C ASP A 648 22.21 26.65 -29.97
N ASN A 649 21.78 27.80 -29.44
CA ASN A 649 21.16 28.82 -30.29
C ASN A 649 21.65 30.24 -29.96
N HIS A 650 22.22 30.88 -30.98
CA HIS A 650 22.76 32.25 -30.96
C HIS A 650 21.72 33.26 -30.47
N PRO A 651 22.03 34.16 -29.51
CA PRO A 651 21.17 35.28 -29.18
C PRO A 651 21.24 36.35 -30.29
N ARG A 652 20.08 36.76 -30.81
CA ARG A 652 19.92 38.03 -31.53
C ARG A 652 19.39 39.06 -30.53
N CYS A 653 20.18 40.10 -30.25
CA CYS A 653 19.66 41.30 -29.60
C CYS A 653 18.83 42.10 -30.61
N GLY A 654 17.68 42.59 -30.16
CA GLY A 654 16.86 43.56 -30.89
C GLY A 654 17.60 44.89 -31.06
N ASP A 655 17.27 45.54 -32.17
CA ASP A 655 17.72 46.85 -32.66
C ASP A 655 19.16 46.93 -33.21
N GLY A 656 19.23 47.11 -34.53
CA GLY A 656 20.40 46.87 -35.35
C GLY A 656 21.61 47.78 -35.07
N MET A 657 22.71 47.16 -34.62
CA MET A 657 24.10 47.40 -35.02
C MET A 657 24.95 46.17 -34.63
N PRO A 658 26.04 45.82 -35.37
CA PRO A 658 26.80 44.60 -35.12
C PRO A 658 27.88 44.79 -34.05
N SER A 659 27.82 44.04 -32.95
CA SER A 659 28.94 43.91 -32.01
C SER A 659 29.85 42.75 -32.43
N ARG A 660 31.09 43.09 -32.79
CA ARG A 660 32.18 42.17 -33.09
C ARG A 660 32.64 41.45 -31.82
N CYS A 661 32.70 40.13 -31.83
CA CYS A 661 33.61 39.39 -30.96
C CYS A 661 34.92 39.23 -31.71
N ALA A 662 35.98 39.89 -31.21
CA ALA A 662 37.34 39.71 -31.66
C ALA A 662 37.97 38.53 -30.93
N ASP A 663 38.85 37.86 -31.66
CA ASP A 663 39.60 36.65 -31.35
C ASP A 663 40.38 36.71 -30.04
N ASP A 664 40.47 35.58 -29.32
CA ASP A 664 41.75 34.87 -29.17
C ASP A 664 41.60 33.60 -28.29
N LEU A 665 42.37 32.57 -28.67
CA LEU A 665 42.66 31.29 -28.01
C LEU A 665 41.71 30.10 -28.26
N ILE A 666 41.84 29.54 -29.46
CA ILE A 666 41.74 28.09 -29.71
C ILE A 666 43.13 27.46 -29.56
N HIS A 667 43.21 26.31 -28.88
CA HIS A 667 44.07 25.18 -29.28
C HIS A 667 43.35 23.87 -28.87
N HIS A 668 42.68 23.20 -29.81
CA HIS A 668 43.12 22.01 -30.58
C HIS A 668 43.36 20.77 -29.70
N GLY A 669 42.48 19.75 -29.74
CA GLY A 669 42.49 18.65 -30.72
C GLY A 669 43.25 17.45 -30.10
N VAL A 670 43.00 16.15 -30.29
CA VAL A 670 42.38 15.33 -31.34
C VAL A 670 42.25 13.90 -30.74
N GLY A 671 41.25 13.10 -31.13
CA GLY A 671 41.22 11.66 -30.77
C GLY A 671 39.97 10.88 -31.22
N VAL A 672 39.87 10.63 -32.54
CA VAL A 672 38.84 9.96 -33.37
C VAL A 672 38.77 8.41 -33.12
N PRO A 673 37.94 7.59 -33.83
CA PRO A 673 36.48 7.34 -33.78
C PRO A 673 36.12 5.86 -33.39
N ILE A 674 34.84 5.53 -33.20
CA ILE A 674 34.32 4.18 -33.48
C ILE A 674 33.08 4.27 -34.36
N TRP A 675 33.07 3.40 -35.37
CA TRP A 675 32.21 3.32 -36.53
C TRP A 675 30.79 2.83 -36.21
N CYS A 676 29.79 3.44 -36.87
CA CYS A 676 28.51 2.81 -37.15
C CYS A 676 28.72 1.74 -38.24
N VAL A 677 28.18 0.55 -38.00
CA VAL A 677 28.11 -0.55 -38.97
C VAL A 677 26.66 -0.67 -39.44
N ASP A 678 26.48 -0.36 -40.72
CA ASP A 678 25.59 -0.95 -41.72
C ASP A 678 24.08 -1.15 -41.42
N ASP A 679 23.28 -0.26 -42.02
CA ASP A 679 22.10 -0.61 -42.83
C ASP A 679 22.59 -1.42 -44.06
N PRO A 680 21.83 -2.31 -44.78
CA PRO A 680 20.44 -2.06 -45.17
C PRO A 680 19.55 -3.32 -45.45
N ILE A 681 18.32 -3.05 -45.89
CA ILE A 681 17.50 -3.81 -46.88
C ILE A 681 16.22 -4.49 -46.35
N CYS A 682 15.12 -4.02 -46.95
CA CYS A 682 13.86 -4.70 -47.30
C CYS A 682 12.64 -4.54 -46.38
N LYS A 683 11.70 -3.76 -46.93
CA LYS A 683 10.26 -4.02 -47.09
C LYS A 683 9.32 -3.76 -45.92
#